data_AF-A0A3R6A2W5-F1
#
_entry.id   AF-A0A3R6A2W5-F1
#
_cell.length_a   1.000
_cell.length_b   1.000
_cell.length_c   1.000
_cell.angle_alpha   90.00
_cell.angle_beta   90.00
_cell.angle_gamma   90.00
#
_symmetry.space_group_name_H-M   'P 1'
#
loop_
_entity.id
_entity.type
_entity.pdbx_description
1 polymer ?
#
loop_
_entity_poly.entity_id
_entity_poly.type
_entity_poly.pdbx_seq_one_letter_code
_entity_poly.pdbx_strand_id
1 'polypeptide(L)'
;MFRDDFVWGVASSSYQVEGTDANDGRGKTVWDAFTEAGRIFENQNAYTTCDHMHHYKEDYALMKNLGIKAYRFSLNWARILPEGTGRVNEKAIRMYRDMITCMKENGITPYITMFHWEFPQALYEKGGWLNPEVADWFGEYAKVVAERFSDICEYFITINEPQCVVGLGHLSGVHAPGVKMSIKDTFQIAHNLMKAHGQAVINLRKYAVRDIKVGYAPTGGVAYPYTDKPEDIEAAKKVYFGFYNPMDNWTWNVAWFSDPVFLGHYPKEGLEKFAQYLPEITEEDMKLIHQPLDFMGQNIYNGYYVRAGENGEPEFVDREPGFPKTGADWPVTPEAFYYGIKFLTERYPLPLYITENGMSCHDNISADGRVHDPNRITFLDSYIGAMQRASDEGADVRGYFLWTFLDNFEWSDGYKQRFGIIYVDFTTQQRIVKDSAFWYQKVIETNGGILSMNQANKDILFLDPVCTHNIWGGTKLREEFGYPVEGDDIGECWGISAHPNGDGTVRSGAFSGMKLSAVWKEHPEVFGNYDCDRFPLLTKIIDARDDLSIQVHPNDDYAKVHENGSFGKTECWYIMDAPEGATLVIGHNAKTKEELSDMIHQGRWKEFIREIPVKKGDFIQIDPGTVHAIKGGLLILETQQNSDITYRVYDYDRLSNGKPRELHVEKSIDVITVPAKSVDDSVKSALNLPENQLNELYSCKYYTIFKADVNGKMEFEQKYPFLLVSVLEGDGIVGSSPVKKGDHFILPNGYGKVEMQGKMSLIVSTVK
;
A
#
# COMPACT_ATOMS: atom_id res chain seq x y z
N MET A 1 -10.31 1.29 -10.23
CA MET A 1 -10.24 0.03 -11.03
C MET A 1 -9.72 0.37 -12.41
N PHE A 2 -9.14 -0.60 -13.12
CA PHE A 2 -8.61 -0.36 -14.47
C PHE A 2 -9.70 -0.37 -15.55
N ARG A 3 -9.35 0.10 -16.74
CA ARG A 3 -10.19 0.05 -17.95
C ARG A 3 -10.55 -1.40 -18.33
N ASP A 4 -11.71 -1.60 -18.96
CA ASP A 4 -12.21 -2.95 -19.31
C ASP A 4 -11.31 -3.69 -20.32
N ASP A 5 -10.59 -2.94 -21.16
CA ASP A 5 -9.64 -3.44 -22.16
C ASP A 5 -8.19 -3.49 -21.63
N PHE A 6 -7.99 -3.38 -20.32
CA PHE A 6 -6.64 -3.44 -19.73
C PHE A 6 -6.00 -4.82 -19.92
N VAL A 7 -4.75 -4.83 -20.37
CA VAL A 7 -4.00 -6.06 -20.62
C VAL A 7 -3.27 -6.50 -19.35
N TRP A 8 -3.77 -7.58 -18.74
CA TRP A 8 -3.07 -8.28 -17.66
C TRP A 8 -2.27 -9.45 -18.21
N GLY A 9 -0.96 -9.43 -17.98
CA GLY A 9 -0.06 -10.46 -18.45
C GLY A 9 1.07 -10.82 -17.49
N VAL A 10 1.87 -11.78 -17.94
CA VAL A 10 3.13 -12.18 -17.33
C VAL A 10 4.22 -12.16 -18.40
N ALA A 11 5.48 -12.10 -18.00
CA ALA A 11 6.62 -12.05 -18.91
C ALA A 11 7.69 -13.09 -18.62
N SER A 12 8.49 -13.48 -19.63
CA SER A 12 9.76 -14.19 -19.48
C SER A 12 10.71 -13.90 -20.65
N SER A 13 11.93 -14.42 -20.59
CA SER A 13 12.88 -14.42 -21.71
C SER A 13 13.32 -15.84 -22.08
N SER A 14 13.70 -16.05 -23.34
CA SER A 14 14.07 -17.35 -23.91
C SER A 14 15.21 -18.01 -23.14
N TYR A 15 16.34 -17.32 -22.99
CA TYR A 15 17.54 -17.89 -22.37
C TYR A 15 17.35 -18.22 -20.89
N GLN A 16 16.43 -17.54 -20.20
CA GLN A 16 16.21 -17.73 -18.77
C GLN A 16 15.29 -18.92 -18.45
N VAL A 17 14.42 -19.35 -19.38
CA VAL A 17 13.40 -20.38 -19.10
C VAL A 17 13.44 -21.59 -20.04
N GLU A 18 13.91 -21.46 -21.28
CA GLU A 18 13.74 -22.50 -22.30
C GLU A 18 14.53 -23.77 -22.02
N GLY A 19 15.82 -23.64 -21.73
CA GLY A 19 16.76 -24.75 -21.83
C GLY A 19 17.17 -25.05 -23.29
N THR A 20 17.89 -26.15 -23.46
CA THR A 20 18.66 -26.43 -24.69
C THR A 20 18.70 -27.92 -24.97
N ASP A 21 18.65 -28.30 -26.25
CA ASP A 21 18.71 -29.70 -26.69
C ASP A 21 19.91 -29.94 -27.60
N ALA A 22 20.52 -31.12 -27.50
CA ALA A 22 21.70 -31.47 -28.32
C ALA A 22 21.46 -31.41 -29.84
N ASN A 23 20.20 -31.55 -30.29
CA ASN A 23 19.83 -31.61 -31.70
C ASN A 23 18.91 -30.45 -32.15
N ASP A 24 18.74 -29.41 -31.33
CA ASP A 24 17.86 -28.28 -31.68
C ASP A 24 18.41 -27.43 -32.83
N GLY A 25 19.72 -27.51 -33.09
CA GLY A 25 20.40 -26.81 -34.18
C GLY A 25 20.63 -25.32 -33.94
N ARG A 26 20.52 -24.85 -32.69
CA ARG A 26 20.78 -23.46 -32.30
C ARG A 26 22.26 -23.11 -32.42
N GLY A 27 22.55 -21.86 -32.77
CA GLY A 27 23.89 -21.28 -32.62
C GLY A 27 24.17 -20.91 -31.15
N LYS A 28 25.45 -20.73 -30.82
CA LYS A 28 25.85 -20.18 -29.53
C LYS A 28 25.49 -18.70 -29.42
N THR A 29 25.18 -18.26 -28.21
CA THR A 29 24.98 -16.86 -27.83
C THR A 29 26.17 -16.35 -27.01
N VAL A 30 26.28 -15.03 -26.83
CA VAL A 30 27.26 -14.43 -25.91
C VAL A 30 27.06 -14.89 -24.47
N TRP A 31 25.83 -15.25 -24.07
CA TRP A 31 25.55 -15.79 -22.73
C TRP A 31 26.06 -17.21 -22.57
N ASP A 32 25.98 -18.06 -23.60
CA ASP A 32 26.58 -19.40 -23.55
C ASP A 32 28.09 -19.28 -23.30
N ALA A 33 28.79 -18.44 -24.08
CA ALA A 33 30.22 -18.19 -23.91
C ALA A 33 30.56 -17.62 -22.52
N PHE A 34 29.70 -16.74 -21.98
CA PHE A 34 29.87 -16.16 -20.65
C PHE A 34 29.69 -17.19 -19.52
N THR A 35 28.71 -18.10 -19.65
CA THR A 35 28.53 -19.21 -18.69
C THR A 35 29.66 -20.23 -18.77
N GLU A 36 30.12 -20.60 -19.96
CA GLU A 36 31.26 -21.50 -20.19
C GLU A 36 32.57 -20.94 -19.59
N ALA A 37 32.67 -19.61 -19.49
CA ALA A 37 33.80 -18.92 -18.87
C ALA A 37 33.72 -18.84 -17.33
N GLY A 38 32.71 -19.45 -16.69
CA GLY A 38 32.58 -19.49 -15.21
C GLY A 38 32.25 -18.13 -14.59
N ARG A 39 31.50 -17.27 -15.30
CA ARG A 39 31.21 -15.89 -14.88
C ARG A 39 29.90 -15.71 -14.13
N ILE A 40 29.17 -16.80 -13.92
CA ILE A 40 27.89 -16.85 -13.21
C ILE A 40 28.14 -17.25 -11.76
N PHE A 41 27.29 -16.77 -10.85
CA PHE A 41 27.24 -17.24 -9.47
C PHE A 41 27.40 -18.77 -9.39
N GLU A 42 28.35 -19.22 -8.57
CA GLU A 42 28.70 -20.64 -8.36
C GLU A 42 28.99 -21.44 -9.65
N ASN A 43 29.45 -20.79 -10.72
CA ASN A 43 29.70 -21.42 -12.04
C ASN A 43 28.47 -22.16 -12.61
N GLN A 44 27.27 -21.67 -12.29
CA GLN A 44 26.02 -22.21 -12.82
C GLN A 44 25.87 -21.95 -14.33
N ASN A 45 24.99 -22.70 -14.99
CA ASN A 45 24.69 -22.57 -16.41
C ASN A 45 23.17 -22.56 -16.69
N ALA A 46 22.81 -22.25 -17.93
CA ALA A 46 21.43 -22.15 -18.40
C ALA A 46 21.08 -23.25 -19.44
N TYR A 47 21.65 -24.45 -19.33
CA TYR A 47 21.35 -25.53 -20.28
C TYR A 47 19.98 -26.16 -20.05
N THR A 48 19.53 -26.25 -18.79
CA THR A 48 18.21 -26.79 -18.44
C THR A 48 17.25 -25.67 -18.05
N THR A 49 17.64 -24.76 -17.16
CA THR A 49 16.77 -23.69 -16.65
C THR A 49 15.44 -24.22 -16.08
N CYS A 50 14.31 -23.72 -16.57
CA CYS A 50 12.97 -24.21 -16.26
C CYS A 50 12.52 -25.33 -17.20
N ASP A 51 13.35 -25.74 -18.16
CA ASP A 51 13.02 -26.72 -19.20
C ASP A 51 11.70 -26.39 -19.93
N HIS A 52 11.41 -25.10 -20.10
CA HIS A 52 10.15 -24.62 -20.68
C HIS A 52 9.97 -25.13 -22.10
N MET A 53 11.05 -25.39 -22.84
CA MET A 53 10.94 -25.94 -24.20
C MET A 53 10.24 -27.30 -24.25
N HIS A 54 10.29 -28.07 -23.17
CA HIS A 54 9.59 -29.35 -23.04
C HIS A 54 8.27 -29.24 -22.26
N HIS A 55 8.15 -28.23 -21.40
CA HIS A 55 7.04 -28.07 -20.46
C HIS A 55 6.07 -26.91 -20.76
N TYR A 56 6.21 -26.26 -21.93
CA TYR A 56 5.40 -25.08 -22.27
C TYR A 56 3.89 -25.37 -22.28
N LYS A 57 3.47 -26.60 -22.59
CA LYS A 57 2.05 -26.97 -22.61
C LYS A 57 1.46 -26.96 -21.21
N GLU A 58 2.17 -27.51 -20.23
CA GLU A 58 1.79 -27.46 -18.82
C GLU A 58 1.81 -26.01 -18.32
N ASP A 59 2.84 -25.25 -18.66
CA ASP A 59 3.00 -23.87 -18.25
C ASP A 59 1.86 -22.97 -18.79
N TYR A 60 1.45 -23.13 -20.07
CA TYR A 60 0.34 -22.36 -20.65
C TYR A 60 -1.04 -22.82 -20.14
N ALA A 61 -1.22 -24.11 -19.88
CA ALA A 61 -2.42 -24.60 -19.22
C ALA A 61 -2.54 -24.01 -17.80
N LEU A 62 -1.42 -23.88 -17.09
CA LEU A 62 -1.38 -23.23 -15.78
C LEU A 62 -1.70 -21.74 -15.87
N MET A 63 -1.14 -21.01 -16.86
CA MET A 63 -1.49 -19.61 -17.12
C MET A 63 -2.99 -19.42 -17.32
N LYS A 64 -3.61 -20.28 -18.15
CA LYS A 64 -5.06 -20.27 -18.37
C LYS A 64 -5.86 -20.50 -17.08
N ASN A 65 -5.46 -21.47 -16.27
CA ASN A 65 -6.13 -21.76 -14.99
C ASN A 65 -6.04 -20.60 -13.99
N LEU A 66 -4.98 -19.78 -14.10
CA LEU A 66 -4.78 -18.56 -13.30
C LEU A 66 -5.43 -17.31 -13.92
N GLY A 67 -6.14 -17.45 -15.05
CA GLY A 67 -6.82 -16.34 -15.73
C GLY A 67 -5.90 -15.38 -16.47
N ILE A 68 -4.62 -15.73 -16.70
CA ILE A 68 -3.67 -14.91 -17.44
C ILE A 68 -4.10 -14.85 -18.92
N LYS A 69 -4.20 -13.63 -19.48
CA LYS A 69 -4.70 -13.40 -20.84
C LYS A 69 -3.63 -12.95 -21.83
N ALA A 70 -2.47 -12.50 -21.36
CA ALA A 70 -1.37 -12.09 -22.21
C ALA A 70 -0.03 -12.64 -21.70
N TYR A 71 0.84 -13.03 -22.61
CA TYR A 71 2.17 -13.51 -22.27
C TYR A 71 3.22 -12.88 -23.18
N ARG A 72 4.13 -12.13 -22.54
CA ARG A 72 5.31 -11.57 -23.19
C ARG A 72 6.47 -12.55 -23.05
N PHE A 73 7.00 -13.01 -24.18
CA PHE A 73 8.14 -13.93 -24.21
C PHE A 73 9.14 -13.49 -25.26
N SER A 74 10.40 -13.89 -25.16
CA SER A 74 11.40 -13.58 -26.18
C SER A 74 11.66 -14.75 -27.13
N LEU A 75 12.13 -14.41 -28.34
CA LEU A 75 12.69 -15.36 -29.27
C LEU A 75 14.21 -15.33 -29.16
N ASN A 76 14.84 -16.51 -29.15
CA ASN A 76 16.29 -16.60 -29.20
C ASN A 76 16.80 -16.41 -30.65
N TRP A 77 17.51 -15.31 -30.92
CA TRP A 77 18.04 -14.99 -32.25
C TRP A 77 18.96 -16.11 -32.77
N ALA A 78 19.93 -16.56 -31.97
CA ALA A 78 20.84 -17.63 -32.38
C ALA A 78 20.13 -18.98 -32.57
N ARG A 79 18.95 -19.19 -31.98
CA ARG A 79 18.13 -20.38 -32.24
C ARG A 79 17.47 -20.33 -33.61
N ILE A 80 16.99 -19.16 -34.04
CA ILE A 80 16.32 -18.95 -35.34
C ILE A 80 17.33 -18.86 -36.48
N LEU A 81 18.43 -18.13 -36.29
CA LEU A 81 19.53 -17.96 -37.23
C LEU A 81 20.84 -18.38 -36.56
N PRO A 82 21.26 -19.65 -36.67
CA PRO A 82 22.43 -20.19 -35.95
C PRO A 82 23.75 -19.49 -36.25
N GLU A 83 23.91 -19.02 -37.49
CA GLU A 83 25.08 -18.23 -37.92
C GLU A 83 24.86 -16.71 -37.75
N GLY A 84 23.76 -16.31 -37.10
CA GLY A 84 23.30 -14.94 -36.90
C GLY A 84 22.52 -14.36 -38.07
N THR A 85 22.91 -14.71 -39.30
CA THR A 85 22.23 -14.37 -40.55
C THR A 85 22.17 -15.59 -41.48
N GLY A 86 21.41 -15.51 -42.57
CA GLY A 86 21.36 -16.55 -43.59
C GLY A 86 20.44 -17.71 -43.24
N ARG A 87 21.01 -18.87 -42.87
CA ARG A 87 20.25 -20.12 -42.78
C ARG A 87 19.24 -20.08 -41.62
N VAL A 88 17.96 -20.24 -41.95
CA VAL A 88 16.89 -20.39 -40.96
C VAL A 88 16.87 -21.80 -40.38
N ASN A 89 16.83 -21.90 -39.06
CA ASN A 89 16.61 -23.16 -38.36
C ASN A 89 15.11 -23.51 -38.31
N GLU A 90 14.65 -24.31 -39.26
CA GLU A 90 13.25 -24.72 -39.35
C GLU A 90 12.73 -25.50 -38.12
N LYS A 91 13.62 -26.11 -37.32
CA LYS A 91 13.19 -26.74 -36.05
C LYS A 91 12.76 -25.69 -35.03
N ALA A 92 13.52 -24.61 -34.91
CA ALA A 92 13.21 -23.49 -34.03
C ALA A 92 11.90 -22.80 -34.45
N ILE A 93 11.70 -22.58 -35.76
CA ILE A 93 10.46 -22.02 -36.27
C ILE A 93 9.26 -22.87 -35.87
N ARG A 94 9.33 -24.20 -36.04
CA ARG A 94 8.25 -25.11 -35.61
C ARG A 94 7.99 -25.01 -34.11
N MET A 95 9.03 -25.07 -33.29
CA MET A 95 8.90 -24.97 -31.83
C MET A 95 8.17 -23.69 -31.40
N TYR A 96 8.62 -22.52 -31.85
CA TYR A 96 7.99 -21.25 -31.48
C TYR A 96 6.58 -21.11 -32.05
N ARG A 97 6.31 -21.60 -33.27
CA ARG A 97 4.95 -21.62 -33.82
C ARG A 97 4.03 -22.52 -33.01
N ASP A 98 4.51 -23.67 -32.57
CA ASP A 98 3.75 -24.60 -31.72
C ASP A 98 3.47 -23.96 -30.35
N MET A 99 4.46 -23.29 -29.75
CA MET A 99 4.27 -22.52 -28.52
C MET A 99 3.22 -21.42 -28.68
N ILE A 100 3.34 -20.55 -29.70
CA ILE A 100 2.38 -19.46 -29.96
C ILE A 100 0.97 -20.01 -30.22
N THR A 101 0.87 -21.10 -30.98
CA THR A 101 -0.43 -21.74 -31.24
C THR A 101 -1.04 -22.28 -29.94
N CYS A 102 -0.23 -22.94 -29.10
CA CYS A 102 -0.66 -23.45 -27.80
C CYS A 102 -1.09 -22.32 -26.84
N MET A 103 -0.41 -21.17 -26.84
CA MET A 103 -0.86 -19.97 -26.09
C MET A 103 -2.26 -19.56 -26.53
N LYS A 104 -2.49 -19.44 -27.84
CA LYS A 104 -3.78 -19.00 -28.40
C LYS A 104 -4.91 -20.00 -28.13
N GLU A 105 -4.62 -21.30 -28.22
CA GLU A 105 -5.56 -22.37 -27.82
C GLU A 105 -5.96 -22.29 -26.34
N ASN A 106 -5.07 -21.76 -25.51
CA ASN A 106 -5.32 -21.50 -24.09
C ASN A 106 -5.92 -20.11 -23.80
N GLY A 107 -6.23 -19.32 -24.84
CA GLY A 107 -6.81 -17.98 -24.70
C GLY A 107 -5.80 -16.90 -24.29
N ILE A 108 -4.51 -17.14 -24.53
CA ILE A 108 -3.41 -16.25 -24.17
C ILE A 108 -2.92 -15.52 -25.42
N THR A 109 -2.92 -14.19 -25.38
CA THR A 109 -2.40 -13.33 -26.44
C THR A 109 -0.86 -13.27 -26.38
N PRO A 110 -0.14 -13.67 -27.44
CA PRO A 110 1.32 -13.64 -27.49
C PRO A 110 1.84 -12.21 -27.73
N TYR A 111 2.88 -11.83 -26.99
CA TYR A 111 3.69 -10.63 -27.19
C TYR A 111 5.15 -11.04 -27.41
N ILE A 112 5.64 -10.92 -28.64
CA ILE A 112 7.00 -11.36 -29.00
C ILE A 112 8.00 -10.25 -28.70
N THR A 113 9.00 -10.53 -27.86
CA THR A 113 10.23 -9.74 -27.76
C THR A 113 11.30 -10.34 -28.68
N MET A 114 11.80 -9.59 -29.65
CA MET A 114 12.77 -10.14 -30.61
C MET A 114 14.17 -10.31 -30.02
N PHE A 115 14.61 -9.37 -29.18
CA PHE A 115 15.94 -9.39 -28.57
C PHE A 115 15.87 -9.17 -27.07
N HIS A 116 16.29 -10.18 -26.31
CA HIS A 116 16.40 -10.15 -24.85
C HIS A 116 17.82 -10.56 -24.42
N TRP A 117 18.82 -9.86 -24.98
CA TRP A 117 20.24 -9.92 -24.61
C TRP A 117 21.02 -11.14 -25.12
N GLU A 118 20.36 -12.15 -25.67
CA GLU A 118 20.98 -13.33 -26.27
C GLU A 118 21.59 -13.09 -27.67
N PHE A 119 22.61 -12.23 -27.76
CA PHE A 119 23.27 -11.92 -29.04
C PHE A 119 24.00 -13.14 -29.64
N PRO A 120 23.87 -13.45 -30.95
CA PRO A 120 24.57 -14.57 -31.57
C PRO A 120 26.09 -14.43 -31.47
N GLN A 121 26.75 -15.45 -30.94
CA GLN A 121 28.20 -15.48 -30.78
C GLN A 121 28.92 -15.35 -32.13
N ALA A 122 28.38 -15.94 -33.20
CA ALA A 122 28.91 -15.85 -34.56
C ALA A 122 28.96 -14.41 -35.11
N LEU A 123 28.05 -13.52 -34.67
CA LEU A 123 28.07 -12.10 -35.03
C LEU A 123 28.95 -11.30 -34.06
N TYR A 124 29.03 -11.72 -32.80
CA TYR A 124 29.92 -11.09 -31.82
C TYR A 124 31.38 -11.20 -32.26
N GLU A 125 31.79 -12.35 -32.78
CA GLU A 125 33.12 -12.60 -33.35
C GLU A 125 33.43 -11.74 -34.59
N LYS A 126 32.40 -11.20 -35.25
CA LYS A 126 32.54 -10.25 -36.37
C LYS A 126 32.55 -8.77 -35.91
N GLY A 127 32.57 -8.51 -34.60
CA GLY A 127 32.60 -7.15 -34.03
C GLY A 127 31.32 -6.76 -33.28
N GLY A 128 30.34 -7.66 -33.19
CA GLY A 128 29.14 -7.47 -32.37
C GLY A 128 28.41 -6.17 -32.66
N TRP A 129 27.99 -5.46 -31.61
CA TRP A 129 27.25 -4.20 -31.73
C TRP A 129 28.07 -3.02 -32.26
N LEU A 130 29.40 -3.13 -32.36
CA LEU A 130 30.23 -2.12 -33.03
C LEU A 130 30.31 -2.33 -34.53
N ASN A 131 29.92 -3.50 -35.04
CA ASN A 131 29.99 -3.75 -36.47
C ASN A 131 29.00 -2.83 -37.21
N PRO A 132 29.42 -2.14 -38.29
CA PRO A 132 28.54 -1.24 -39.05
C PRO A 132 27.33 -1.94 -39.69
N GLU A 133 27.39 -3.26 -39.93
CA GLU A 133 26.30 -4.07 -40.50
C GLU A 133 25.29 -4.58 -39.46
N VAL A 134 25.48 -4.31 -38.17
CA VAL A 134 24.65 -4.94 -37.12
C VAL A 134 23.16 -4.57 -37.23
N ALA A 135 22.86 -3.36 -37.70
CA ALA A 135 21.48 -2.95 -37.96
C ALA A 135 20.85 -3.77 -39.09
N ASP A 136 21.62 -4.09 -40.13
CA ASP A 136 21.17 -4.92 -41.26
C ASP A 136 20.98 -6.37 -40.83
N TRP A 137 21.90 -6.92 -40.03
CA TRP A 137 21.77 -8.28 -39.50
C TRP A 137 20.51 -8.42 -38.63
N PHE A 138 20.26 -7.46 -37.75
CA PHE A 138 19.05 -7.47 -36.93
C PHE A 138 17.79 -7.23 -37.78
N GLY A 139 17.89 -6.41 -38.83
CA GLY A 139 16.86 -6.27 -39.84
C GLY A 139 16.53 -7.57 -40.58
N GLU A 140 17.54 -8.35 -40.98
CA GLU A 140 17.35 -9.65 -41.62
C GLU A 140 16.65 -10.63 -40.68
N TYR A 141 17.04 -10.64 -39.41
CA TYR A 141 16.34 -11.38 -38.37
C TYR A 141 14.88 -10.93 -38.21
N ALA A 142 14.63 -9.63 -38.19
CA ALA A 142 13.28 -9.05 -38.15
C ALA A 142 12.40 -9.49 -39.32
N LYS A 143 12.97 -9.55 -40.53
CA LYS A 143 12.30 -10.07 -41.72
C LYS A 143 11.88 -11.53 -41.50
N VAL A 144 12.78 -12.40 -41.04
CA VAL A 144 12.45 -13.82 -40.79
C VAL A 144 11.36 -13.93 -39.72
N VAL A 145 11.44 -13.15 -38.64
CA VAL A 145 10.41 -13.13 -37.58
C VAL A 145 9.04 -12.72 -38.15
N ALA A 146 8.98 -11.67 -38.96
CA ALA A 146 7.74 -11.23 -39.59
C ALA A 146 7.14 -12.29 -40.51
N GLU A 147 7.94 -12.83 -41.45
CA GLU A 147 7.51 -13.85 -42.41
C GLU A 147 7.03 -15.13 -41.72
N ARG A 148 7.60 -15.47 -40.56
CA ARG A 148 7.35 -16.75 -39.87
C ARG A 148 6.36 -16.69 -38.72
N PHE A 149 6.03 -15.52 -38.17
CA PHE A 149 5.18 -15.44 -36.96
C PHE A 149 4.07 -14.39 -37.02
N SER A 150 4.12 -13.40 -37.91
CA SER A 150 3.08 -12.35 -37.96
C SER A 150 1.70 -12.87 -38.39
N ASP A 151 1.62 -14.04 -39.01
CA ASP A 151 0.35 -14.71 -39.32
C ASP A 151 -0.34 -15.30 -38.08
N ILE A 152 0.34 -15.39 -36.93
CA ILE A 152 -0.23 -15.92 -35.69
C ILE A 152 -0.02 -15.02 -34.47
N CYS A 153 0.87 -14.03 -34.53
CA CYS A 153 1.14 -13.06 -33.48
C CYS A 153 0.94 -11.62 -34.00
N GLU A 154 0.39 -10.75 -33.17
CA GLU A 154 0.07 -9.36 -33.52
C GLU A 154 0.98 -8.34 -32.83
N TYR A 155 1.56 -8.69 -31.67
CA TYR A 155 2.35 -7.76 -30.86
C TYR A 155 3.83 -8.12 -30.87
N PHE A 156 4.65 -7.13 -31.23
CA PHE A 156 6.10 -7.26 -31.34
C PHE A 156 6.79 -6.15 -30.55
N ILE A 157 7.85 -6.51 -29.83
CA ILE A 157 8.76 -5.62 -29.11
C ILE A 157 10.14 -5.88 -29.69
N THR A 158 10.81 -4.86 -30.20
CA THR A 158 12.09 -5.09 -30.89
C THR A 158 13.21 -5.45 -29.91
N ILE A 159 13.41 -4.64 -28.87
CA ILE A 159 14.58 -4.71 -27.97
C ILE A 159 14.08 -4.53 -26.55
N ASN A 160 14.52 -5.43 -25.67
CA ASN A 160 14.41 -5.29 -24.22
C ASN A 160 15.67 -4.65 -23.63
N GLU A 161 15.49 -3.63 -22.80
CA GLU A 161 16.52 -3.01 -21.95
C GLU A 161 17.88 -2.78 -22.62
N PRO A 162 17.96 -1.93 -23.67
CA PRO A 162 19.25 -1.57 -24.26
C PRO A 162 20.21 -0.97 -23.23
N GLN A 163 19.71 -0.35 -22.16
CA GLN A 163 20.50 0.10 -21.01
C GLN A 163 21.34 -1.03 -20.41
N CYS A 164 20.76 -2.22 -20.25
CA CYS A 164 21.46 -3.39 -19.72
C CYS A 164 22.46 -3.95 -20.73
N VAL A 165 22.12 -3.98 -22.02
CA VAL A 165 23.03 -4.41 -23.09
C VAL A 165 24.30 -3.56 -23.10
N VAL A 166 24.17 -2.24 -23.02
CA VAL A 166 25.31 -1.32 -23.03
C VAL A 166 25.99 -1.26 -21.66
N GLY A 167 25.22 -0.93 -20.62
CA GLY A 167 25.71 -0.66 -19.26
C GLY A 167 26.25 -1.89 -18.55
N LEU A 168 25.49 -2.98 -18.54
CA LEU A 168 25.89 -4.22 -17.87
C LEU A 168 26.82 -5.07 -18.76
N GLY A 169 26.56 -5.12 -20.06
CA GLY A 169 27.33 -5.96 -20.99
C GLY A 169 28.69 -5.39 -21.42
N HIS A 170 28.76 -4.09 -21.70
CA HIS A 170 29.91 -3.48 -22.39
C HIS A 170 30.59 -2.34 -21.61
N LEU A 171 29.93 -1.73 -20.62
CA LEU A 171 30.52 -0.69 -19.77
C LEU A 171 31.09 -1.28 -18.47
N SER A 172 30.26 -1.94 -17.67
CA SER A 172 30.66 -2.55 -16.40
C SER A 172 31.17 -3.99 -16.54
N GLY A 173 30.69 -4.72 -17.57
CA GLY A 173 31.06 -6.11 -17.84
C GLY A 173 30.50 -7.12 -16.82
N VAL A 174 29.40 -6.78 -16.14
CA VAL A 174 28.69 -7.66 -15.21
C VAL A 174 27.87 -8.71 -15.96
N HIS A 175 27.26 -8.34 -17.08
CA HIS A 175 26.49 -9.24 -17.96
C HIS A 175 27.29 -9.61 -19.20
N ALA A 176 26.83 -10.64 -19.93
CA ALA A 176 27.43 -11.00 -21.22
C ALA A 176 27.41 -9.81 -22.20
N PRO A 177 28.47 -9.60 -23.01
CA PRO A 177 29.65 -10.46 -23.16
C PRO A 177 30.73 -10.28 -22.08
N GLY A 178 30.51 -9.44 -21.06
CA GLY A 178 31.37 -9.36 -19.88
C GLY A 178 32.61 -8.52 -20.06
N VAL A 179 32.54 -7.53 -20.94
CA VAL A 179 33.68 -6.69 -21.36
C VAL A 179 33.53 -5.27 -20.84
N LYS A 180 34.66 -4.58 -20.69
CA LYS A 180 34.73 -3.15 -20.34
C LYS A 180 35.32 -2.40 -21.52
N MET A 181 34.47 -1.71 -22.28
CA MET A 181 34.84 -0.95 -23.48
C MET A 181 35.08 0.53 -23.15
N SER A 182 35.62 1.27 -24.12
CA SER A 182 35.76 2.72 -23.97
C SER A 182 34.39 3.39 -23.94
N ILE A 183 34.29 4.55 -23.27
CA ILE A 183 33.04 5.34 -23.24
C ILE A 183 32.55 5.63 -24.67
N LYS A 184 33.47 5.98 -25.59
CA LYS A 184 33.16 6.22 -26.99
C LYS A 184 32.51 5.00 -27.66
N ASP A 185 33.06 3.81 -27.44
CA ASP A 185 32.49 2.58 -27.99
C ASP A 185 31.10 2.29 -27.39
N THR A 186 30.88 2.58 -26.10
CA THR A 186 29.55 2.39 -25.50
C THR A 186 28.49 3.30 -26.10
N PHE A 187 28.83 4.55 -26.46
CA PHE A 187 27.92 5.44 -27.19
C PHE A 187 27.67 4.97 -28.62
N GLN A 188 28.70 4.46 -29.32
CA GLN A 188 28.53 3.87 -30.65
C GLN A 188 27.61 2.64 -30.62
N ILE A 189 27.78 1.76 -29.62
CA ILE A 189 26.91 0.59 -29.41
C ILE A 189 25.48 1.03 -29.13
N ALA A 190 25.27 2.01 -28.25
CA ALA A 190 23.94 2.55 -27.96
C ALA A 190 23.27 3.09 -29.22
N HIS A 191 24.01 3.83 -30.05
CA HIS A 191 23.50 4.34 -31.32
C HIS A 191 23.16 3.22 -32.31
N ASN A 192 24.03 2.21 -32.45
CA ASN A 192 23.79 1.06 -33.33
C ASN A 192 22.59 0.21 -32.89
N LEU A 193 22.36 0.07 -31.58
CA LEU A 193 21.15 -0.56 -31.04
C LEU A 193 19.87 0.18 -31.46
N MET A 194 19.89 1.52 -31.43
CA MET A 194 18.74 2.31 -31.87
C MET A 194 18.52 2.18 -33.38
N LYS A 195 19.60 2.15 -34.19
CA LYS A 195 19.51 1.88 -35.63
C LYS A 195 18.94 0.49 -35.91
N ALA A 196 19.37 -0.51 -35.13
CA ALA A 196 18.84 -1.87 -35.21
C ALA A 196 17.34 -1.90 -34.87
N HIS A 197 16.90 -1.22 -33.81
CA HIS A 197 15.47 -1.05 -33.52
C HIS A 197 14.70 -0.52 -34.75
N GLY A 198 15.14 0.62 -35.30
CA GLY A 198 14.50 1.23 -36.47
C GLY A 198 14.44 0.30 -37.68
N GLN A 199 15.56 -0.35 -37.99
CA GLN A 199 15.65 -1.30 -39.10
C GLN A 199 14.75 -2.53 -38.90
N ALA A 200 14.58 -2.98 -37.65
CA ALA A 200 13.65 -4.04 -37.31
C ALA A 200 12.19 -3.61 -37.49
N VAL A 201 11.80 -2.40 -37.08
CA VAL A 201 10.43 -1.88 -37.31
C VAL A 201 10.10 -1.84 -38.80
N ILE A 202 11.02 -1.34 -39.63
CA ILE A 202 10.87 -1.30 -41.10
C ILE A 202 10.60 -2.71 -41.64
N ASN A 203 11.45 -3.68 -41.29
CA ASN A 203 11.33 -5.02 -41.84
C ASN A 203 10.15 -5.80 -41.25
N LEU A 204 9.82 -5.60 -39.97
CA LEU A 204 8.61 -6.14 -39.37
C LEU A 204 7.37 -5.71 -40.16
N ARG A 205 7.19 -4.40 -40.38
CA ARG A 205 6.02 -3.87 -41.10
C ARG A 205 6.03 -4.27 -42.58
N LYS A 206 7.20 -4.30 -43.22
CA LYS A 206 7.33 -4.62 -44.65
C LYS A 206 6.98 -6.07 -44.97
N TYR A 207 7.35 -7.01 -44.10
CA TYR A 207 7.24 -8.44 -44.36
C TYR A 207 6.14 -9.13 -43.53
N ALA A 208 5.42 -8.39 -42.68
CA ALA A 208 4.29 -8.95 -41.95
C ALA A 208 3.17 -9.38 -42.90
N VAL A 209 2.54 -10.50 -42.58
CA VAL A 209 1.41 -11.08 -43.31
C VAL A 209 0.09 -10.37 -42.98
N ARG A 210 0.07 -9.57 -41.92
CA ARG A 210 -1.08 -8.78 -41.44
C ARG A 210 -0.61 -7.47 -40.81
N ASP A 211 -1.56 -6.62 -40.45
CA ASP A 211 -1.29 -5.47 -39.58
C ASP A 211 -0.82 -5.95 -38.21
N ILE A 212 0.31 -5.41 -37.77
CA ILE A 212 0.96 -5.73 -36.49
C ILE A 212 1.10 -4.47 -35.64
N LYS A 213 1.29 -4.68 -34.33
CA LYS A 213 1.60 -3.68 -33.34
C LYS A 213 3.05 -3.80 -32.92
N VAL A 214 3.81 -2.72 -33.06
CA VAL A 214 5.25 -2.71 -32.75
C VAL A 214 5.54 -1.73 -31.63
N GLY A 215 6.29 -2.18 -30.63
CA GLY A 215 6.76 -1.38 -29.52
C GLY A 215 8.24 -1.63 -29.19
N TYR A 216 8.67 -1.02 -28.10
CA TYR A 216 10.05 -0.98 -27.62
C TYR A 216 10.05 -0.91 -26.09
N ALA A 217 10.94 -1.66 -25.40
CA ALA A 217 10.88 -1.84 -23.94
C ALA A 217 12.20 -1.47 -23.24
N PRO A 218 12.46 -0.16 -23.02
CA PRO A 218 13.58 0.31 -22.22
C PRO A 218 13.38 0.11 -20.70
N THR A 219 14.46 0.26 -19.95
CA THR A 219 14.50 0.30 -18.47
C THR A 219 15.24 1.54 -17.98
N GLY A 220 15.14 1.89 -16.70
CA GLY A 220 15.86 3.02 -16.15
C GLY A 220 15.65 3.18 -14.65
N GLY A 221 16.60 3.82 -13.98
CA GLY A 221 16.39 4.25 -12.59
C GLY A 221 15.45 5.45 -12.56
N VAL A 222 14.30 5.33 -11.90
CA VAL A 222 13.36 6.45 -11.81
C VAL A 222 13.82 7.44 -10.76
N ALA A 223 14.02 8.70 -11.14
CA ALA A 223 14.13 9.79 -10.18
C ALA A 223 12.72 10.23 -9.80
N TYR A 224 12.37 10.14 -8.51
CA TYR A 224 11.05 10.50 -8.00
C TYR A 224 11.17 11.46 -6.81
N PRO A 225 10.18 12.32 -6.59
CA PRO A 225 10.30 13.41 -5.63
C PRO A 225 10.32 12.89 -4.18
N TYR A 226 11.07 13.57 -3.33
CA TYR A 226 11.13 13.28 -1.89
C TYR A 226 9.85 13.71 -1.16
N THR A 227 9.19 14.77 -1.64
CA THR A 227 7.90 15.24 -1.14
C THR A 227 6.97 15.63 -2.29
N ASP A 228 5.67 15.74 -2.05
CA ASP A 228 4.68 16.17 -3.06
C ASP A 228 4.73 17.67 -3.39
N LYS A 229 5.78 18.40 -2.97
CA LYS A 229 5.95 19.81 -3.30
C LYS A 229 6.18 19.97 -4.81
N PRO A 230 5.56 20.97 -5.47
CA PRO A 230 5.76 21.22 -6.89
C PRO A 230 7.24 21.34 -7.29
N GLU A 231 8.07 21.96 -6.45
CA GLU A 231 9.49 22.15 -6.74
C GLU A 231 10.27 20.83 -6.71
N ASP A 232 9.93 19.91 -5.81
CA ASP A 232 10.55 18.58 -5.73
C ASP A 232 10.14 17.70 -6.91
N ILE A 233 8.87 17.79 -7.33
CA ILE A 233 8.34 17.10 -8.52
C ILE A 233 9.11 17.54 -9.77
N GLU A 234 9.28 18.85 -9.98
CA GLU A 234 10.03 19.38 -11.12
C GLU A 234 11.52 19.02 -11.06
N ALA A 235 12.13 19.03 -9.87
CA ALA A 235 13.52 18.60 -9.69
C ALA A 235 13.70 17.12 -10.04
N ALA A 236 12.80 16.24 -9.58
CA ALA A 236 12.82 14.83 -9.91
C ALA A 236 12.65 14.59 -11.42
N LYS A 237 11.70 15.29 -12.06
CA LYS A 237 11.48 15.23 -13.51
C LYS A 237 12.69 15.72 -14.31
N LYS A 238 13.34 16.80 -13.86
CA LYS A 238 14.61 17.32 -14.42
C LYS A 238 15.71 16.27 -14.34
N VAL A 239 15.85 15.57 -13.22
CA VAL A 239 16.85 14.49 -13.07
C VAL A 239 16.49 13.27 -13.92
N TYR A 240 15.22 12.88 -13.96
CA TYR A 240 14.78 11.66 -14.65
C TYR A 240 15.10 11.70 -16.16
N PHE A 241 14.89 12.87 -16.79
CA PHE A 241 15.20 13.07 -18.22
C PHE A 241 16.56 13.74 -18.47
N GLY A 242 17.20 14.33 -17.46
CA GLY A 242 18.49 15.01 -17.54
C GLY A 242 19.68 14.09 -17.26
N PHE A 243 20.90 14.61 -17.38
CA PHE A 243 22.11 13.78 -17.44
C PHE A 243 22.93 13.81 -16.15
N TYR A 244 22.31 13.56 -15.00
CA TYR A 244 22.99 13.66 -13.70
C TYR A 244 23.80 12.42 -13.32
N ASN A 245 23.59 11.28 -13.98
CA ASN A 245 24.35 10.06 -13.70
C ASN A 245 25.86 10.27 -13.92
N PRO A 246 26.72 9.66 -13.09
CA PRO A 246 28.16 9.63 -13.35
C PRO A 246 28.47 8.85 -14.63
N MET A 247 29.64 9.10 -15.21
CA MET A 247 30.02 8.54 -16.51
C MET A 247 30.12 7.01 -16.51
N ASP A 248 30.46 6.37 -15.39
CA ASP A 248 30.45 4.92 -15.27
C ASP A 248 29.05 4.31 -15.14
N ASN A 249 28.00 5.16 -15.08
CA ASN A 249 26.61 4.76 -14.94
C ASN A 249 25.67 5.53 -15.90
N TRP A 250 26.23 6.13 -16.96
CA TRP A 250 25.50 7.03 -17.87
C TRP A 250 24.32 6.34 -18.59
N THR A 251 24.40 5.02 -18.77
CA THR A 251 23.42 4.22 -19.51
C THR A 251 22.07 4.10 -18.82
N TRP A 252 21.94 4.46 -17.53
CA TRP A 252 20.67 4.39 -16.80
C TRP A 252 19.77 5.62 -17.03
N ASN A 253 20.12 6.50 -17.96
CA ASN A 253 19.29 7.63 -18.36
C ASN A 253 18.21 7.18 -19.36
N VAL A 254 16.93 7.32 -19.00
CA VAL A 254 15.81 6.87 -19.85
C VAL A 254 15.67 7.69 -21.13
N ALA A 255 15.95 8.99 -21.09
CA ALA A 255 15.78 9.90 -22.22
C ALA A 255 16.73 9.58 -23.38
N TRP A 256 17.98 9.21 -23.10
CA TRP A 256 18.98 8.88 -24.11
C TRP A 256 18.54 7.73 -25.02
N PHE A 257 17.82 6.76 -24.47
CA PHE A 257 17.34 5.57 -25.19
C PHE A 257 15.91 5.70 -25.71
N SER A 258 15.17 6.72 -25.28
CA SER A 258 13.73 6.86 -25.57
C SER A 258 13.42 8.07 -26.48
N ASP A 259 14.04 9.23 -26.24
CA ASP A 259 13.90 10.41 -27.11
C ASP A 259 14.19 10.13 -28.59
N PRO A 260 15.31 9.48 -28.99
CA PRO A 260 15.57 9.24 -30.41
C PRO A 260 14.52 8.32 -31.04
N VAL A 261 13.94 7.39 -30.27
CA VAL A 261 12.90 6.46 -30.74
C VAL A 261 11.54 7.14 -30.84
N PHE A 262 11.11 7.86 -29.81
CA PHE A 262 9.75 8.40 -29.72
C PHE A 262 9.61 9.85 -30.18
N LEU A 263 10.69 10.65 -30.13
CA LEU A 263 10.70 12.08 -30.49
C LEU A 263 11.58 12.39 -31.71
N GLY A 264 12.39 11.44 -32.16
CA GLY A 264 13.20 11.55 -33.37
C GLY A 264 14.44 12.43 -33.26
N HIS A 265 14.90 12.69 -32.04
CA HIS A 265 16.17 13.37 -31.79
C HIS A 265 16.77 12.88 -30.46
N TYR A 266 18.09 12.95 -30.30
CA TYR A 266 18.70 12.77 -28.99
C TYR A 266 18.45 14.00 -28.09
N PRO A 267 18.53 13.86 -26.75
CA PRO A 267 18.39 15.00 -25.84
C PRO A 267 19.54 16.00 -26.03
N LYS A 268 19.21 17.29 -26.20
CA LYS A 268 20.20 18.36 -26.45
C LYS A 268 21.28 18.45 -25.36
N GLU A 269 20.88 18.39 -24.09
CA GLU A 269 21.81 18.42 -22.95
C GLU A 269 22.84 17.28 -23.03
N GLY A 270 22.39 16.06 -23.35
CA GLY A 270 23.25 14.91 -23.50
C GLY A 270 24.20 15.04 -24.69
N LEU A 271 23.73 15.59 -25.82
CA LEU A 271 24.56 15.84 -26.99
C LEU A 271 25.72 16.80 -26.66
N GLU A 272 25.44 17.88 -25.92
CA GLU A 272 26.45 18.85 -25.50
C GLU A 272 27.41 18.25 -24.47
N LYS A 273 26.89 17.57 -23.44
CA LYS A 273 27.68 16.99 -22.35
C LYS A 273 28.63 15.89 -22.83
N PHE A 274 28.19 15.09 -23.80
CA PHE A 274 28.93 13.91 -24.24
C PHE A 274 29.63 14.07 -25.59
N ALA A 275 29.65 15.27 -26.17
CA ALA A 275 30.13 15.55 -27.53
C ALA A 275 31.45 14.85 -27.92
N GLN A 276 32.41 14.75 -27.01
CA GLN A 276 33.71 14.09 -27.25
C GLN A 276 33.65 12.56 -27.43
N TYR A 277 32.57 11.91 -26.98
CA TYR A 277 32.37 10.47 -27.02
C TYR A 277 31.38 10.01 -28.09
N LEU A 278 30.63 10.94 -28.69
CA LEU A 278 29.55 10.60 -29.59
C LEU A 278 30.08 10.05 -30.92
N PRO A 279 29.35 9.09 -31.53
CA PRO A 279 29.55 8.76 -32.92
C PRO A 279 29.10 9.93 -33.81
N GLU A 280 29.38 9.83 -35.10
CA GLU A 280 28.68 10.67 -36.08
C GLU A 280 27.20 10.29 -36.09
N ILE A 281 26.32 11.25 -35.82
CA ILE A 281 24.86 11.08 -35.82
C ILE A 281 24.33 11.82 -37.04
N THR A 282 23.83 11.09 -38.02
CA THR A 282 23.33 11.66 -39.28
C THR A 282 21.81 11.86 -39.26
N GLU A 283 21.29 12.66 -40.18
CA GLU A 283 19.84 12.77 -40.37
C GLU A 283 19.22 11.44 -40.82
N GLU A 284 19.96 10.66 -41.62
CA GLU A 284 19.59 9.32 -42.07
C GLU A 284 19.47 8.36 -40.90
N ASP A 285 20.40 8.42 -39.93
CA ASP A 285 20.31 7.61 -38.71
C ASP A 285 19.05 7.96 -37.91
N MET A 286 18.75 9.25 -37.74
CA MET A 286 17.56 9.65 -36.99
C MET A 286 16.26 9.28 -37.69
N LYS A 287 16.20 9.39 -39.03
CA LYS A 287 15.09 8.87 -39.83
C LYS A 287 14.95 7.37 -39.70
N LEU A 288 16.05 6.63 -39.64
CA LEU A 288 16.04 5.18 -39.43
C LEU A 288 15.53 4.84 -38.04
N ILE A 289 16.05 5.48 -36.98
CA ILE A 289 15.70 5.19 -35.59
C ILE A 289 14.23 5.50 -35.30
N HIS A 290 13.75 6.67 -35.75
CA HIS A 290 12.41 7.17 -35.45
C HIS A 290 11.35 6.59 -36.40
N GLN A 291 11.11 5.29 -36.27
CA GLN A 291 9.99 4.64 -36.97
C GLN A 291 8.68 4.76 -36.18
N PRO A 292 7.52 4.85 -36.85
CA PRO A 292 6.23 4.86 -36.17
C PRO A 292 5.99 3.59 -35.35
N LEU A 293 5.76 3.76 -34.04
CA LEU A 293 5.41 2.71 -33.09
C LEU A 293 3.93 2.79 -32.67
N ASP A 294 3.41 1.67 -32.18
CA ASP A 294 2.02 1.55 -31.73
C ASP A 294 1.86 1.69 -30.22
N PHE A 295 2.91 1.38 -29.46
CA PHE A 295 2.92 1.48 -27.99
C PHE A 295 4.34 1.64 -27.45
N MET A 296 4.45 2.23 -26.27
CA MET A 296 5.67 2.29 -25.47
C MET A 296 5.65 1.16 -24.44
N GLY A 297 6.64 0.29 -24.48
CA GLY A 297 6.95 -0.57 -23.34
C GLY A 297 7.83 0.18 -22.36
N GLN A 298 7.79 -0.19 -21.08
CA GLN A 298 8.76 0.26 -20.09
C GLN A 298 8.87 -0.77 -18.98
N ASN A 299 10.10 -1.08 -18.58
CA ASN A 299 10.39 -1.87 -17.40
C ASN A 299 10.68 -0.90 -16.23
N ILE A 300 10.02 -1.10 -15.09
CA ILE A 300 10.22 -0.27 -13.89
C ILE A 300 10.20 -1.17 -12.66
N TYR A 301 11.32 -1.21 -11.94
CA TYR A 301 11.48 -2.01 -10.73
C TYR A 301 11.62 -1.14 -9.48
N ASN A 302 12.44 -0.08 -9.57
CA ASN A 302 12.72 0.82 -8.45
C ASN A 302 13.18 2.21 -8.92
N GLY A 303 13.39 3.11 -7.96
CA GLY A 303 13.91 4.45 -8.21
C GLY A 303 14.66 5.03 -7.02
N TYR A 304 15.05 6.31 -7.09
CA TYR A 304 15.74 7.05 -6.04
C TYR A 304 15.13 8.44 -5.82
N TYR A 305 15.24 8.94 -4.57
CA TYR A 305 14.69 10.22 -4.16
C TYR A 305 15.48 11.40 -4.72
N VAL A 306 14.74 12.42 -5.13
CA VAL A 306 15.26 13.73 -5.52
C VAL A 306 14.41 14.82 -4.88
N ARG A 307 15.03 15.92 -4.45
CA ARG A 307 14.34 17.15 -4.02
C ARG A 307 14.95 18.38 -4.68
N ALA A 308 14.27 19.51 -4.62
CA ALA A 308 14.85 20.79 -4.99
C ALA A 308 15.88 21.24 -3.94
N GLY A 309 17.12 21.48 -4.36
CA GLY A 309 18.16 22.06 -3.51
C GLY A 309 18.00 23.57 -3.35
N GLU A 310 18.61 24.13 -2.30
CA GLU A 310 18.52 25.57 -1.97
C GLU A 310 19.06 26.50 -3.09
N ASN A 311 19.96 25.99 -3.92
CA ASN A 311 20.56 26.71 -5.05
C ASN A 311 19.76 26.54 -6.37
N GLY A 312 18.61 25.84 -6.33
CA GLY A 312 17.81 25.53 -7.51
C GLY A 312 18.30 24.31 -8.32
N GLU A 313 19.38 23.66 -7.91
CA GLU A 313 19.80 22.38 -8.48
C GLU A 313 19.22 21.19 -7.71
N PRO A 314 18.93 20.05 -8.38
CA PRO A 314 18.43 18.86 -7.71
C PRO A 314 19.41 18.31 -6.67
N GLU A 315 18.87 17.86 -5.54
CA GLU A 315 19.59 17.16 -4.48
C GLU A 315 19.12 15.71 -4.40
N PHE A 316 20.06 14.77 -4.33
CA PHE A 316 19.80 13.35 -4.14
C PHE A 316 19.69 13.05 -2.65
N VAL A 317 18.60 12.41 -2.24
CA VAL A 317 18.31 12.16 -0.83
C VAL A 317 18.59 10.69 -0.50
N ASP A 318 19.32 10.46 0.59
CA ASP A 318 19.58 9.11 1.10
C ASP A 318 18.31 8.48 1.68
N ARG A 319 18.28 7.15 1.70
CA ARG A 319 17.19 6.40 2.31
C ARG A 319 17.45 6.20 3.79
N GLU A 320 16.38 6.26 4.58
CA GLU A 320 16.45 6.05 6.02
C GLU A 320 16.98 4.65 6.39
N PRO A 321 17.64 4.48 7.55
CA PRO A 321 18.04 3.17 8.06
C PRO A 321 16.86 2.20 8.13
N GLY A 322 17.03 1.00 7.59
CA GLY A 322 15.97 -0.03 7.56
C GLY A 322 14.99 0.08 6.39
N PHE A 323 15.27 0.94 5.39
CA PHE A 323 14.42 1.06 4.20
C PHE A 323 14.16 -0.32 3.53
N PRO A 324 12.90 -0.64 3.16
CA PRO A 324 12.56 -1.95 2.63
C PRO A 324 13.30 -2.33 1.35
N LYS A 325 13.70 -3.61 1.25
CA LYS A 325 14.42 -4.16 0.10
C LYS A 325 13.86 -5.50 -0.34
N THR A 326 14.02 -5.80 -1.63
CA THR A 326 13.76 -7.11 -2.23
C THR A 326 14.87 -8.11 -1.87
N GLY A 327 14.69 -9.40 -2.20
CA GLY A 327 15.74 -10.42 -2.04
C GLY A 327 16.99 -10.17 -2.90
N ALA A 328 16.89 -9.31 -3.92
CA ALA A 328 18.01 -8.84 -4.74
C ALA A 328 18.66 -7.55 -4.17
N ASP A 329 18.35 -7.18 -2.92
CA ASP A 329 18.79 -5.95 -2.25
C ASP A 329 18.33 -4.63 -2.91
N TRP A 330 17.41 -4.70 -3.87
CA TRP A 330 16.83 -3.51 -4.51
C TRP A 330 15.82 -2.83 -3.58
N PRO A 331 15.78 -1.49 -3.53
CA PRO A 331 14.83 -0.78 -2.69
C PRO A 331 13.39 -0.95 -3.22
N VAL A 332 12.43 -1.06 -2.30
CA VAL A 332 11.00 -1.12 -2.63
C VAL A 332 10.44 0.31 -2.64
N THR A 333 10.09 0.81 -3.82
CA THR A 333 9.74 2.21 -4.06
C THR A 333 8.50 2.35 -4.96
N PRO A 334 7.27 2.11 -4.45
CA PRO A 334 6.05 2.22 -5.24
C PRO A 334 5.84 3.64 -5.82
N GLU A 335 6.29 4.69 -5.13
CA GLU A 335 6.23 6.07 -5.64
C GLU A 335 7.04 6.26 -6.93
N ALA A 336 8.17 5.56 -7.07
CA ALA A 336 8.95 5.55 -8.30
C ALA A 336 8.13 4.98 -9.48
N PHE A 337 7.24 4.03 -9.21
CA PHE A 337 6.36 3.45 -10.22
C PHE A 337 5.28 4.45 -10.65
N TYR A 338 4.63 5.12 -9.69
CA TYR A 338 3.65 6.19 -9.96
C TYR A 338 4.26 7.35 -10.77
N TYR A 339 5.35 7.96 -10.28
CA TYR A 339 5.97 9.10 -10.95
C TYR A 339 6.63 8.72 -12.27
N GLY A 340 7.26 7.54 -12.36
CA GLY A 340 7.83 7.04 -13.61
C GLY A 340 6.77 6.96 -14.71
N ILE A 341 5.62 6.36 -14.42
CA ILE A 341 4.48 6.29 -15.35
C ILE A 341 3.99 7.68 -15.74
N LYS A 342 3.78 8.55 -14.75
CA LYS A 342 3.29 9.92 -14.98
C LYS A 342 4.24 10.72 -15.87
N PHE A 343 5.53 10.76 -15.52
CA PHE A 343 6.53 11.49 -16.29
C PHE A 343 6.69 10.94 -17.72
N LEU A 344 6.66 9.62 -17.90
CA LEU A 344 6.79 9.00 -19.23
C LEU A 344 5.58 9.30 -20.12
N THR A 345 4.35 9.17 -19.59
CA THR A 345 3.13 9.42 -20.35
C THR A 345 2.91 10.91 -20.66
N GLU A 346 3.43 11.81 -19.84
CA GLU A 346 3.46 13.25 -20.14
C GLU A 346 4.46 13.60 -21.25
N ARG A 347 5.59 12.88 -21.35
CA ARG A 347 6.67 13.17 -22.31
C ARG A 347 6.44 12.51 -23.67
N TYR A 348 5.98 11.26 -23.71
CA TYR A 348 5.93 10.46 -24.92
C TYR A 348 4.48 10.16 -25.33
N PRO A 349 4.07 10.51 -26.56
CA PRO A 349 2.66 10.49 -26.99
C PRO A 349 2.20 9.11 -27.50
N LEU A 350 2.45 8.03 -26.74
CA LEU A 350 1.99 6.67 -27.05
C LEU A 350 1.45 5.98 -25.80
N PRO A 351 0.50 5.02 -25.96
CA PRO A 351 0.02 4.25 -24.83
C PRO A 351 1.15 3.45 -24.19
N LEU A 352 1.22 3.48 -22.87
CA LEU A 352 2.23 2.81 -22.07
C LEU A 352 1.79 1.40 -21.69
N TYR A 353 2.71 0.45 -21.79
CA TYR A 353 2.62 -0.87 -21.22
C TYR A 353 3.80 -1.06 -20.27
N ILE A 354 3.52 -1.41 -19.02
CA ILE A 354 4.57 -1.89 -18.12
C ILE A 354 4.93 -3.30 -18.58
N THR A 355 6.07 -3.44 -19.25
CA THR A 355 6.50 -4.69 -19.89
C THR A 355 7.22 -5.63 -18.95
N GLU A 356 7.73 -5.10 -17.84
CA GLU A 356 8.25 -5.84 -16.69
C GLU A 356 8.11 -5.02 -15.39
N ASN A 357 7.58 -5.67 -14.36
CA ASN A 357 7.67 -5.24 -12.96
C ASN A 357 7.52 -6.47 -12.06
N GLY A 358 8.29 -6.52 -10.98
CA GLY A 358 8.23 -7.59 -10.00
C GLY A 358 9.37 -7.52 -9.00
N MET A 359 9.51 -8.54 -8.16
CA MET A 359 10.57 -8.59 -7.15
C MET A 359 11.13 -10.00 -6.97
N SER A 360 12.39 -10.07 -6.56
CA SER A 360 12.99 -11.29 -6.00
C SER A 360 12.55 -11.49 -4.55
N CYS A 361 12.22 -12.72 -4.18
CA CYS A 361 11.95 -13.14 -2.80
C CYS A 361 12.79 -14.38 -2.43
N HIS A 362 13.01 -14.57 -1.13
CA HIS A 362 13.61 -15.78 -0.58
C HIS A 362 12.56 -16.87 -0.38
N ASP A 363 11.98 -17.33 -1.49
CA ASP A 363 10.87 -18.27 -1.48
C ASP A 363 11.30 -19.68 -1.04
N ASN A 364 10.50 -20.31 -0.19
CA ASN A 364 10.73 -21.67 0.30
C ASN A 364 9.44 -22.49 0.30
N ILE A 365 9.57 -23.79 0.08
CA ILE A 365 8.46 -24.73 0.21
C ILE A 365 8.22 -24.96 1.71
N SER A 366 7.03 -24.57 2.17
CA SER A 366 6.58 -24.73 3.54
C SER A 366 6.19 -26.18 3.85
N ALA A 367 6.00 -26.51 5.13
CA ALA A 367 5.72 -27.86 5.59
C ALA A 367 4.42 -28.46 5.02
N ASP A 368 3.51 -27.62 4.54
CA ASP A 368 2.27 -27.99 3.86
C ASP A 368 2.43 -28.20 2.34
N GLY A 369 3.65 -28.05 1.81
CA GLY A 369 3.96 -28.18 0.39
C GLY A 369 3.68 -26.95 -0.45
N ARG A 370 3.30 -25.81 0.16
CA ARG A 370 3.02 -24.55 -0.54
C ARG A 370 4.20 -23.59 -0.47
N VAL A 371 4.15 -22.52 -1.27
CA VAL A 371 5.09 -21.41 -1.20
C VAL A 371 4.32 -20.15 -0.80
N HIS A 372 4.51 -19.73 0.45
CA HIS A 372 3.89 -18.53 1.02
C HIS A 372 4.80 -17.33 0.83
N ASP A 373 4.45 -16.43 -0.10
CA ASP A 373 5.26 -15.27 -0.50
C ASP A 373 4.54 -13.91 -0.28
N PRO A 374 4.11 -13.60 0.97
CA PRO A 374 3.34 -12.39 1.25
C PRO A 374 4.10 -11.09 0.91
N ASN A 375 5.43 -11.10 0.99
CA ASN A 375 6.24 -9.95 0.59
C ASN A 375 6.05 -9.58 -0.88
N ARG A 376 5.90 -10.59 -1.75
CA ARG A 376 5.63 -10.38 -3.18
C ARG A 376 4.24 -9.79 -3.40
N ILE A 377 3.24 -10.29 -2.67
CA ILE A 377 1.87 -9.74 -2.71
C ILE A 377 1.88 -8.26 -2.29
N THR A 378 2.51 -7.93 -1.15
CA THR A 378 2.61 -6.54 -0.66
C THR A 378 3.30 -5.62 -1.67
N PHE A 379 4.39 -6.08 -2.30
CA PHE A 379 5.06 -5.33 -3.36
C PHE A 379 4.14 -5.10 -4.56
N LEU A 380 3.54 -6.16 -5.09
CA LEU A 380 2.69 -6.06 -6.29
C LEU A 380 1.45 -5.20 -6.03
N ASP A 381 0.82 -5.35 -4.86
CA ASP A 381 -0.34 -4.56 -4.46
C ASP A 381 -0.02 -3.06 -4.42
N SER A 382 1.09 -2.67 -3.76
CA SER A 382 1.51 -1.28 -3.68
C SER A 382 1.92 -0.69 -5.04
N TYR A 383 2.62 -1.45 -5.89
CA TYR A 383 3.03 -0.98 -7.22
C TYR A 383 1.86 -0.92 -8.21
N ILE A 384 1.02 -1.94 -8.28
CA ILE A 384 -0.16 -1.91 -9.16
C ILE A 384 -1.12 -0.82 -8.68
N GLY A 385 -1.24 -0.59 -7.37
CA GLY A 385 -1.99 0.54 -6.83
C GLY A 385 -1.42 1.90 -7.25
N ALA A 386 -0.10 2.07 -7.18
CA ALA A 386 0.59 3.27 -7.67
C ALA A 386 0.36 3.52 -9.17
N MET A 387 0.32 2.47 -10.00
CA MET A 387 -0.05 2.57 -11.41
C MET A 387 -1.53 2.93 -11.61
N GLN A 388 -2.43 2.37 -10.80
CA GLN A 388 -3.84 2.74 -10.88
C GLN A 388 -4.02 4.22 -10.53
N ARG A 389 -3.35 4.73 -9.49
CA ARG A 389 -3.36 6.17 -9.16
C ARG A 389 -2.95 7.03 -10.36
N ALA A 390 -1.85 6.66 -11.05
CA ALA A 390 -1.44 7.39 -12.25
C ALA A 390 -2.49 7.32 -13.38
N SER A 391 -3.12 6.16 -13.57
CA SER A 391 -4.19 5.96 -14.55
C SER A 391 -5.45 6.77 -14.21
N ASP A 392 -5.85 6.80 -12.94
CA ASP A 392 -7.00 7.57 -12.44
C ASP A 392 -6.76 9.09 -12.61
N GLU A 393 -5.51 9.52 -12.59
CA GLU A 393 -5.06 10.89 -12.89
C GLU A 393 -4.84 11.18 -14.40
N GLY A 394 -5.11 10.22 -15.29
CA GLY A 394 -5.13 10.42 -16.74
C GLY A 394 -3.93 9.89 -17.53
N ALA A 395 -2.98 9.18 -16.90
CA ALA A 395 -1.90 8.51 -17.63
C ALA A 395 -2.46 7.38 -18.53
N ASP A 396 -2.13 7.36 -19.83
CA ASP A 396 -2.61 6.33 -20.78
C ASP A 396 -1.81 5.02 -20.64
N VAL A 397 -2.04 4.31 -19.53
CA VAL A 397 -1.50 2.97 -19.28
C VAL A 397 -2.52 1.92 -19.73
N ARG A 398 -2.09 0.97 -20.56
CA ARG A 398 -2.98 -0.02 -21.18
C ARG A 398 -2.67 -1.47 -20.83
N GLY A 399 -1.53 -1.74 -20.19
CA GLY A 399 -1.23 -3.09 -19.75
C GLY A 399 -0.09 -3.19 -18.75
N TYR A 400 -0.08 -4.31 -18.06
CA TYR A 400 0.90 -4.68 -17.05
C TYR A 400 1.33 -6.13 -17.24
N PHE A 401 2.64 -6.35 -17.34
CA PHE A 401 3.27 -7.65 -17.43
C PHE A 401 4.12 -7.90 -16.20
N LEU A 402 3.69 -8.87 -15.39
CA LEU A 402 4.42 -9.29 -14.21
C LEU A 402 5.71 -10.00 -14.62
N TRP A 403 6.84 -9.53 -14.11
CA TRP A 403 8.13 -10.23 -14.16
C TRP A 403 8.32 -11.06 -12.90
N THR A 404 8.23 -12.39 -12.96
CA THR A 404 8.05 -13.25 -14.14
C THR A 404 7.03 -14.36 -13.84
N PHE A 405 6.66 -15.15 -14.85
CA PHE A 405 5.80 -16.32 -14.63
C PHE A 405 6.50 -17.40 -13.80
N LEU A 406 7.68 -17.85 -14.23
CA LEU A 406 8.44 -18.93 -13.59
C LEU A 406 9.67 -18.38 -12.87
N ASP A 407 10.01 -18.92 -11.70
CA ASP A 407 11.38 -18.79 -11.20
C ASP A 407 12.35 -19.27 -12.28
N ASN A 408 13.38 -18.48 -12.58
CA ASN A 408 14.19 -18.66 -13.77
C ASN A 408 15.69 -18.43 -13.48
N PHE A 409 16.51 -18.50 -14.52
CA PHE A 409 17.94 -18.17 -14.43
C PHE A 409 18.13 -16.64 -14.45
N GLU A 410 18.40 -16.01 -13.30
CA GLU A 410 18.56 -14.57 -13.16
C GLU A 410 19.97 -14.10 -13.53
N TRP A 411 20.32 -14.27 -14.81
CA TRP A 411 21.53 -13.70 -15.43
C TRP A 411 22.82 -14.02 -14.65
N SER A 412 23.60 -13.02 -14.25
CA SER A 412 24.85 -13.23 -13.50
C SER A 412 24.64 -13.86 -12.12
N ASP A 413 23.46 -13.73 -11.53
CA ASP A 413 23.09 -14.32 -10.24
C ASP A 413 22.69 -15.80 -10.34
N GLY A 414 22.57 -16.35 -11.56
CA GLY A 414 22.17 -17.74 -11.77
C GLY A 414 20.80 -18.03 -11.15
N TYR A 415 20.66 -19.11 -10.38
CA TYR A 415 19.41 -19.50 -9.72
C TYR A 415 19.26 -18.94 -8.29
N LYS A 416 20.12 -17.97 -7.90
CA LYS A 416 20.10 -17.36 -6.56
C LYS A 416 18.82 -16.54 -6.31
N GLN A 417 18.32 -15.85 -7.35
CA GLN A 417 17.16 -14.97 -7.25
C GLN A 417 15.90 -15.66 -7.79
N ARG A 418 14.73 -15.31 -7.24
CA ARG A 418 13.44 -15.92 -7.60
C ARG A 418 12.37 -14.85 -7.83
N PHE A 419 12.14 -14.50 -9.09
CA PHE A 419 11.15 -13.51 -9.52
C PHE A 419 9.80 -14.11 -9.95
N GLY A 420 9.65 -15.43 -10.02
CA GLY A 420 8.44 -16.07 -10.51
C GLY A 420 7.26 -16.00 -9.55
N ILE A 421 6.04 -15.95 -10.07
CA ILE A 421 4.83 -16.30 -9.30
C ILE A 421 4.58 -17.81 -9.27
N ILE A 422 5.32 -18.58 -10.06
CA ILE A 422 5.39 -20.03 -10.02
C ILE A 422 6.80 -20.43 -9.57
N TYR A 423 6.87 -21.18 -8.46
CA TYR A 423 8.11 -21.77 -8.00
C TYR A 423 8.51 -22.91 -8.94
N VAL A 424 9.80 -22.97 -9.28
CA VAL A 424 10.39 -24.08 -10.02
C VAL A 424 11.43 -24.78 -9.12
N ASP A 425 11.23 -26.07 -8.90
CA ASP A 425 12.29 -26.95 -8.46
C ASP A 425 13.16 -27.29 -9.68
N PHE A 426 14.32 -26.65 -9.78
CA PHE A 426 15.22 -26.82 -10.93
C PHE A 426 15.82 -28.24 -11.04
N THR A 427 15.72 -29.07 -10.00
CA THR A 427 16.21 -30.45 -10.03
C THR A 427 15.16 -31.39 -10.61
N THR A 428 13.90 -31.24 -10.18
CA THR A 428 12.80 -32.12 -10.56
C THR A 428 11.93 -31.57 -11.68
N GLN A 429 12.13 -30.29 -12.03
CA GLN A 429 11.30 -29.49 -12.93
C GLN A 429 9.84 -29.33 -12.46
N GLN A 430 9.56 -29.60 -11.19
CA GLN A 430 8.24 -29.41 -10.61
C GLN A 430 7.89 -27.91 -10.52
N ARG A 431 6.67 -27.57 -10.95
CA ARG A 431 6.06 -26.25 -10.75
C ARG A 431 5.17 -26.25 -9.52
N ILE A 432 5.33 -25.27 -8.64
CA ILE A 432 4.47 -25.04 -7.47
C ILE A 432 3.91 -23.62 -7.55
N VAL A 433 2.59 -23.50 -7.57
CA VAL A 433 1.89 -22.20 -7.62
C VAL A 433 2.08 -21.48 -6.29
N LYS A 434 2.64 -20.27 -6.31
CA LYS A 434 2.82 -19.46 -5.10
C LYS A 434 1.51 -18.75 -4.72
N ASP A 435 1.40 -18.30 -3.49
CA ASP A 435 0.22 -17.54 -3.04
C ASP A 435 0.01 -16.25 -3.86
N SER A 436 1.09 -15.60 -4.28
CA SER A 436 1.07 -14.45 -5.19
C SER A 436 0.39 -14.71 -6.54
N ALA A 437 0.47 -15.93 -7.10
CA ALA A 437 -0.22 -16.27 -8.34
C ALA A 437 -1.74 -16.31 -8.13
N PHE A 438 -2.21 -16.86 -7.00
CA PHE A 438 -3.63 -16.86 -6.66
C PHE A 438 -4.14 -15.44 -6.35
N TRP A 439 -3.33 -14.61 -5.70
CA TRP A 439 -3.65 -13.21 -5.49
C TRP A 439 -3.74 -12.46 -6.84
N TYR A 440 -2.78 -12.64 -7.73
CA TYR A 440 -2.76 -11.98 -9.05
C TYR A 440 -3.94 -12.44 -9.92
N GLN A 441 -4.34 -13.70 -9.84
CA GLN A 441 -5.59 -14.19 -10.43
C GLN A 441 -6.80 -13.36 -9.97
N LYS A 442 -6.90 -13.03 -8.67
CA LYS A 442 -7.98 -12.17 -8.15
C LYS A 442 -7.87 -10.72 -8.62
N VAL A 443 -6.67 -10.19 -8.77
CA VAL A 443 -6.46 -8.87 -9.39
C VAL A 443 -7.02 -8.85 -10.82
N ILE A 444 -6.71 -9.88 -11.61
CA ILE A 444 -7.20 -10.01 -12.99
C ILE A 444 -8.73 -10.17 -13.03
N GLU A 445 -9.28 -11.07 -12.22
CA GLU A 445 -10.73 -11.33 -12.15
C GLU A 445 -11.54 -10.09 -11.76
N THR A 446 -11.00 -9.28 -10.84
CA THR A 446 -11.66 -8.07 -10.33
C THR A 446 -11.24 -6.79 -11.07
N ASN A 447 -10.38 -6.91 -12.08
CA ASN A 447 -9.76 -5.79 -12.80
C ASN A 447 -9.18 -4.71 -11.86
N GLY A 448 -8.46 -5.15 -10.82
CA GLY A 448 -7.87 -4.31 -9.78
C GLY A 448 -8.78 -4.04 -8.57
N GLY A 449 -10.03 -4.50 -8.56
CA GLY A 449 -10.95 -4.26 -7.45
C GLY A 449 -10.45 -4.74 -6.07
N ILE A 450 -9.66 -5.82 -6.02
CA ILE A 450 -9.11 -6.36 -4.76
C ILE A 450 -7.88 -5.61 -4.23
N LEU A 451 -7.29 -4.68 -5.00
CA LEU A 451 -6.11 -3.91 -4.56
C LEU A 451 -6.42 -3.12 -3.29
N SER A 452 -5.47 -3.04 -2.36
CA SER A 452 -5.67 -2.37 -1.06
C SER A 452 -6.19 -0.94 -1.18
N MET A 453 -5.74 -0.17 -2.18
CA MET A 453 -6.22 1.19 -2.43
C MET A 453 -7.72 1.29 -2.78
N ASN A 454 -8.32 0.19 -3.22
CA ASN A 454 -9.76 0.09 -3.54
C ASN A 454 -10.53 -0.62 -2.41
N GLN A 455 -9.86 -1.00 -1.32
CA GLN A 455 -10.45 -1.62 -0.14
C GLN A 455 -10.53 -0.60 0.99
N ALA A 456 -11.52 -0.76 1.88
CA ALA A 456 -11.57 0.05 3.09
C ALA A 456 -10.33 -0.24 3.97
N ASN A 457 -9.73 0.81 4.51
CA ASN A 457 -8.62 0.66 5.45
C ASN A 457 -9.10 -0.06 6.72
N LYS A 458 -8.34 -1.06 7.18
CA LYS A 458 -8.67 -1.91 8.34
C LYS A 458 -7.72 -1.71 9.52
N ASP A 459 -6.88 -0.68 9.49
CA ASP A 459 -5.93 -0.39 10.54
C ASP A 459 -6.65 -0.02 11.84
N ILE A 460 -6.11 -0.48 12.97
CA ILE A 460 -6.56 -0.03 14.29
C ILE A 460 -6.20 1.45 14.44
N LEU A 461 -7.20 2.29 14.72
CA LEU A 461 -6.96 3.72 14.94
C LEU A 461 -6.62 3.96 16.41
N PHE A 462 -5.33 3.99 16.74
CA PHE A 462 -4.86 4.43 18.06
C PHE A 462 -4.96 5.95 18.18
N LEU A 463 -5.51 6.44 19.27
CA LEU A 463 -5.70 7.87 19.51
C LEU A 463 -4.77 8.38 20.61
N ASP A 464 -4.31 9.61 20.43
CA ASP A 464 -3.66 10.36 21.51
C ASP A 464 -4.73 10.99 22.41
N PRO A 465 -4.68 10.72 23.73
CA PRO A 465 -5.67 11.24 24.66
C PRO A 465 -5.59 12.76 24.79
N VAL A 466 -6.73 13.43 24.89
CA VAL A 466 -6.80 14.87 25.21
C VAL A 466 -7.19 15.05 26.67
N CYS A 467 -6.28 15.53 27.50
CA CYS A 467 -6.55 15.74 28.93
C CYS A 467 -6.95 17.19 29.24
N THR A 468 -7.86 17.38 30.19
CA THR A 468 -8.33 18.70 30.65
C THR A 468 -8.08 18.92 32.13
N HIS A 469 -7.81 20.19 32.47
CA HIS A 469 -7.69 20.63 33.85
C HIS A 469 -9.04 21.08 34.40
N ASN A 470 -9.38 20.60 35.60
CA ASN A 470 -10.63 20.90 36.27
C ASN A 470 -10.36 21.11 37.76
N ILE A 471 -11.05 22.05 38.39
CA ILE A 471 -10.86 22.39 39.82
C ILE A 471 -11.01 21.20 40.78
N TRP A 472 -11.75 20.17 40.37
CA TRP A 472 -12.00 18.95 41.13
C TRP A 472 -11.08 17.79 40.72
N GLY A 473 -10.22 17.98 39.71
CA GLY A 473 -9.36 16.95 39.14
C GLY A 473 -8.26 16.48 40.08
N GLY A 474 -7.74 15.29 39.79
CA GLY A 474 -6.67 14.65 40.56
C GLY A 474 -5.37 14.49 39.78
N THR A 475 -4.58 13.49 40.17
CA THR A 475 -3.26 13.18 39.60
C THR A 475 -3.20 11.80 38.95
N LYS A 476 -4.22 10.94 39.12
CA LYS A 476 -4.18 9.52 38.69
C LYS A 476 -4.04 9.38 37.19
N LEU A 477 -4.63 10.28 36.41
CA LEU A 477 -4.49 10.30 34.94
C LEU A 477 -3.02 10.41 34.49
N ARG A 478 -2.20 11.18 35.22
CA ARG A 478 -0.75 11.28 34.99
C ARG A 478 -0.01 10.12 35.63
N GLU A 479 -0.27 9.83 36.90
CA GLU A 479 0.54 8.92 37.72
C GLU A 479 0.29 7.44 37.44
N GLU A 480 -0.95 7.07 37.09
CA GLU A 480 -1.33 5.68 36.86
C GLU A 480 -1.51 5.30 35.38
N PHE A 481 -1.91 6.25 34.53
CA PHE A 481 -2.09 6.03 33.09
C PHE A 481 -0.94 6.58 32.25
N GLY A 482 -0.08 7.44 32.82
CA GLY A 482 1.07 8.01 32.12
C GLY A 482 0.69 9.00 31.04
N TYR A 483 -0.47 9.65 31.11
CA TYR A 483 -0.87 10.64 30.11
C TYR A 483 0.05 11.86 30.14
N PRO A 484 0.45 12.40 28.98
CA PRO A 484 1.48 13.43 28.86
C PRO A 484 0.91 14.83 29.16
N VAL A 485 0.34 15.01 30.34
CA VAL A 485 -0.21 16.27 30.83
C VAL A 485 0.37 16.59 32.21
N GLU A 486 0.77 17.84 32.41
CA GLU A 486 1.32 18.32 33.68
C GLU A 486 0.21 18.77 34.63
N GLY A 487 0.55 19.15 35.88
CA GLY A 487 -0.40 19.66 36.86
C GLY A 487 -1.07 18.59 37.73
N ASP A 488 -1.73 19.05 38.80
CA ASP A 488 -2.31 18.19 39.84
C ASP A 488 -3.84 18.32 39.94
N ASP A 489 -4.46 18.89 38.90
CA ASP A 489 -5.88 19.16 38.76
C ASP A 489 -6.41 18.60 37.43
N ILE A 490 -5.86 17.45 37.00
CA ILE A 490 -6.22 16.79 35.74
C ILE A 490 -7.54 16.04 35.99
N GLY A 491 -8.65 16.59 35.50
CA GLY A 491 -9.99 16.06 35.78
C GLY A 491 -10.43 15.00 34.79
N GLU A 492 -10.18 15.23 33.51
CA GLU A 492 -10.67 14.36 32.44
C GLU A 492 -9.56 14.01 31.46
N CYS A 493 -9.63 12.79 30.92
CA CYS A 493 -8.92 12.35 29.73
C CYS A 493 -9.95 11.93 28.69
N TRP A 494 -10.06 12.68 27.60
CA TRP A 494 -10.91 12.37 26.46
C TRP A 494 -10.14 11.41 25.55
N GLY A 495 -10.21 10.13 25.88
CA GLY A 495 -9.45 9.06 25.23
C GLY A 495 -9.92 8.78 23.80
N ILE A 496 -11.22 8.89 23.54
CA ILE A 496 -11.79 8.77 22.19
C ILE A 496 -12.78 9.90 22.00
N SER A 497 -12.37 10.91 21.22
CA SER A 497 -13.14 12.13 21.05
C SER A 497 -12.91 12.73 19.68
N ALA A 498 -14.01 13.19 19.07
CA ALA A 498 -14.01 14.08 17.91
C ALA A 498 -14.81 15.36 18.22
N HIS A 499 -14.86 15.74 19.50
CA HIS A 499 -15.50 16.97 19.94
C HIS A 499 -14.58 18.18 19.69
N PRO A 500 -15.08 19.35 19.25
CA PRO A 500 -14.24 20.52 18.93
C PRO A 500 -13.33 21.01 20.07
N ASN A 501 -13.75 20.81 21.33
CA ASN A 501 -12.95 21.22 22.51
C ASN A 501 -11.83 20.24 22.86
N GLY A 502 -11.79 19.06 22.24
CA GLY A 502 -10.83 18.01 22.57
C GLY A 502 -10.82 16.91 21.53
N ASP A 503 -10.52 17.27 20.28
CA ASP A 503 -10.49 16.35 19.15
C ASP A 503 -9.18 15.55 19.13
N GLY A 504 -9.30 14.23 19.26
CA GLY A 504 -8.19 13.29 19.32
C GLY A 504 -7.42 13.23 18.00
N THR A 505 -6.12 13.03 18.09
CA THR A 505 -5.25 12.82 16.93
C THR A 505 -4.99 11.33 16.76
N VAL A 506 -5.05 10.82 15.53
CA VAL A 506 -4.64 9.44 15.23
C VAL A 506 -3.11 9.34 15.33
N ARG A 507 -2.64 8.43 16.18
CA ARG A 507 -1.23 8.29 16.56
C ARG A 507 -0.36 7.65 15.47
N SER A 508 -0.92 6.72 14.70
CA SER A 508 -0.15 5.87 13.77
C SER A 508 -1.03 5.30 12.65
N GLY A 509 -0.40 4.69 11.64
CA GLY A 509 -1.08 4.06 10.50
C GLY A 509 -1.39 5.05 9.38
N ALA A 510 -2.28 4.67 8.46
CA ALA A 510 -2.58 5.46 7.27
C ALA A 510 -3.13 6.87 7.55
N PHE A 511 -3.76 7.08 8.71
CA PHE A 511 -4.34 8.35 9.11
C PHE A 511 -3.52 9.09 10.17
N SER A 512 -2.27 8.69 10.39
CA SER A 512 -1.37 9.29 11.39
C SER A 512 -1.32 10.81 11.26
N GLY A 513 -1.56 11.52 12.36
CA GLY A 513 -1.59 12.99 12.42
C GLY A 513 -2.93 13.64 12.06
N MET A 514 -3.89 12.90 11.49
CA MET A 514 -5.24 13.40 11.26
C MET A 514 -6.03 13.48 12.56
N LYS A 515 -6.96 14.45 12.63
CA LYS A 515 -7.97 14.52 13.69
C LYS A 515 -9.07 13.48 13.48
N LEU A 516 -9.63 12.92 14.55
CA LEU A 516 -10.69 11.91 14.44
C LEU A 516 -11.92 12.49 13.73
N SER A 517 -12.24 13.77 13.93
CA SER A 517 -13.32 14.43 13.19
C SER A 517 -13.06 14.54 11.68
N ALA A 518 -11.79 14.70 11.28
CA ALA A 518 -11.40 14.73 9.87
C ALA A 518 -11.51 13.34 9.25
N VAL A 519 -11.01 12.30 9.93
CA VAL A 519 -11.15 10.91 9.46
C VAL A 519 -12.64 10.53 9.34
N TRP A 520 -13.48 10.91 10.30
CA TRP A 520 -14.94 10.69 10.22
C TRP A 520 -15.57 11.27 8.95
N LYS A 521 -15.17 12.49 8.60
CA LYS A 521 -15.76 13.24 7.48
C LYS A 521 -15.20 12.81 6.12
N GLU A 522 -13.90 12.58 6.04
CA GLU A 522 -13.18 12.32 4.79
C GLU A 522 -13.13 10.83 4.46
N HIS A 523 -13.27 9.95 5.47
CA HIS A 523 -13.20 8.49 5.36
C HIS A 523 -14.39 7.79 6.06
N PRO A 524 -15.64 8.09 5.67
CA PRO A 524 -16.82 7.51 6.31
C PRO A 524 -16.88 5.97 6.20
N GLU A 525 -16.23 5.38 5.20
CA GLU A 525 -16.15 3.93 5.00
C GLU A 525 -15.45 3.19 6.15
N VAL A 526 -14.49 3.85 6.83
CA VAL A 526 -13.79 3.32 8.02
C VAL A 526 -14.78 3.10 9.18
N PHE A 527 -15.88 3.84 9.19
CA PHE A 527 -16.94 3.76 10.19
C PHE A 527 -18.23 3.14 9.66
N GLY A 528 -18.15 2.44 8.52
CA GLY A 528 -19.27 1.72 7.93
C GLY A 528 -20.30 2.61 7.25
N ASN A 529 -19.90 3.82 6.84
CA ASN A 529 -20.78 4.86 6.29
C ASN A 529 -21.98 5.15 7.20
N TYR A 530 -21.74 5.14 8.52
CA TYR A 530 -22.77 5.40 9.50
C TYR A 530 -23.33 6.82 9.33
N ASP A 531 -24.64 6.92 9.12
CA ASP A 531 -25.33 8.17 8.77
C ASP A 531 -25.46 9.08 10.01
N CYS A 532 -24.44 9.90 10.24
CA CYS A 532 -24.42 10.91 11.28
C CYS A 532 -23.53 12.10 10.87
N ASP A 533 -24.00 13.32 11.14
CA ASP A 533 -23.36 14.57 10.69
C ASP A 533 -22.01 14.84 11.39
N ARG A 534 -21.74 14.13 12.48
CA ARG A 534 -20.51 14.18 13.28
C ARG A 534 -20.26 12.84 13.98
N PHE A 535 -19.05 12.62 14.46
CA PHE A 535 -18.71 11.44 15.24
C PHE A 535 -19.64 11.32 16.48
N PRO A 536 -20.29 10.16 16.71
CA PRO A 536 -21.48 10.11 17.57
C PRO A 536 -21.22 9.91 19.08
N LEU A 537 -20.05 9.39 19.46
CA LEU A 537 -19.74 9.04 20.86
C LEU A 537 -18.49 9.74 21.38
N LEU A 538 -18.42 9.92 22.70
CA LEU A 538 -17.24 10.40 23.43
C LEU A 538 -16.96 9.42 24.57
N THR A 539 -15.72 8.96 24.67
CA THR A 539 -15.23 8.13 25.79
C THR A 539 -14.16 8.88 26.55
N LYS A 540 -14.34 8.99 27.87
CA LYS A 540 -13.39 9.68 28.75
C LYS A 540 -13.14 8.93 30.05
N ILE A 541 -11.99 9.17 30.65
CA ILE A 541 -11.67 8.76 32.02
C ILE A 541 -11.71 10.01 32.89
N ILE A 542 -12.41 9.94 34.01
CA ILE A 542 -12.56 11.03 34.97
C ILE A 542 -11.88 10.62 36.28
N ASP A 543 -10.94 11.45 36.75
CA ASP A 543 -10.32 11.35 38.07
C ASP A 543 -10.85 12.46 38.98
N ALA A 544 -11.85 12.13 39.78
CA ALA A 544 -12.50 13.06 40.68
C ALA A 544 -11.77 13.07 42.02
N ARG A 545 -10.88 14.05 42.26
CA ARG A 545 -10.29 14.28 43.60
C ARG A 545 -11.31 14.89 44.56
N ASP A 546 -12.22 15.71 44.05
CA ASP A 546 -13.28 16.38 44.80
C ASP A 546 -14.62 16.23 44.07
N ASP A 547 -15.73 16.58 44.72
CA ASP A 547 -17.07 16.42 44.17
C ASP A 547 -17.27 17.22 42.88
N LEU A 548 -17.77 16.58 41.83
CA LEU A 548 -18.29 17.27 40.64
C LEU A 548 -19.64 17.90 40.96
N SER A 549 -20.00 18.91 40.17
CA SER A 549 -21.26 19.62 40.37
C SER A 549 -22.47 18.70 40.30
N ILE A 550 -23.51 19.01 41.09
CA ILE A 550 -24.83 18.40 40.90
C ILE A 550 -25.40 18.93 39.58
N GLN A 551 -25.68 18.02 38.67
CA GLN A 551 -26.00 18.37 37.29
C GLN A 551 -27.07 17.46 36.69
N VAL A 552 -27.58 17.88 35.54
CA VAL A 552 -28.56 17.14 34.74
C VAL A 552 -28.32 17.46 33.26
N HIS A 553 -28.72 16.53 32.40
CA HIS A 553 -28.53 16.65 30.96
C HIS A 553 -29.86 16.68 30.19
N PRO A 554 -29.98 17.47 29.12
CA PRO A 554 -31.14 17.46 28.22
C PRO A 554 -31.15 16.22 27.31
N ASN A 555 -32.33 15.90 26.78
CA ASN A 555 -32.46 14.98 25.64
C ASN A 555 -32.20 15.73 24.31
N ASP A 556 -32.15 14.99 23.19
CA ASP A 556 -31.87 15.58 21.87
C ASP A 556 -32.90 16.65 21.46
N ASP A 557 -34.19 16.43 21.77
CA ASP A 557 -35.26 17.36 21.40
C ASP A 557 -35.09 18.72 22.08
N TYR A 558 -34.76 18.72 23.37
CA TYR A 558 -34.51 19.93 24.14
C TYR A 558 -33.19 20.61 23.71
N ALA A 559 -32.11 19.84 23.58
CA ALA A 559 -30.81 20.36 23.16
C ALA A 559 -30.87 20.99 21.76
N LYS A 560 -31.63 20.40 20.83
CA LYS A 560 -31.80 20.94 19.48
C LYS A 560 -32.36 22.37 19.47
N VAL A 561 -33.29 22.67 20.39
CA VAL A 561 -33.92 24.00 20.49
C VAL A 561 -33.08 24.97 21.31
N HIS A 562 -32.46 24.49 22.39
CA HIS A 562 -31.85 25.35 23.41
C HIS A 562 -30.32 25.43 23.38
N GLU A 563 -29.65 24.57 22.61
CA GLU A 563 -28.19 24.40 22.57
C GLU A 563 -27.66 24.35 21.13
N ASN A 564 -28.15 25.24 20.26
CA ASN A 564 -27.65 25.44 18.89
C ASN A 564 -27.57 24.15 18.03
N GLY A 565 -28.51 23.23 18.20
CA GLY A 565 -28.52 21.98 17.44
C GLY A 565 -27.54 20.91 17.93
N SER A 566 -26.95 21.07 19.12
CA SER A 566 -26.13 20.05 19.77
C SER A 566 -26.93 18.79 20.11
N PHE A 567 -26.25 17.66 20.28
CA PHE A 567 -26.87 16.45 20.83
C PHE A 567 -27.30 16.67 22.29
N GLY A 568 -28.36 15.97 22.69
CA GLY A 568 -28.59 15.72 24.11
C GLY A 568 -27.43 14.92 24.70
N LYS A 569 -27.53 14.58 25.98
CA LYS A 569 -26.47 13.83 26.65
C LYS A 569 -27.04 12.66 27.45
N THR A 570 -27.00 11.50 26.83
CA THR A 570 -27.15 10.19 27.45
C THR A 570 -25.75 9.64 27.72
N GLU A 571 -25.48 9.19 28.94
CA GLU A 571 -24.15 8.76 29.37
C GLU A 571 -24.22 7.52 30.27
N CYS A 572 -23.09 6.85 30.42
CA CYS A 572 -22.94 5.74 31.34
C CYS A 572 -21.54 5.74 31.93
N TRP A 573 -21.40 5.17 33.13
CA TRP A 573 -20.16 5.11 33.88
C TRP A 573 -19.78 3.68 34.23
N TYR A 574 -18.48 3.37 34.14
CA TYR A 574 -17.89 2.19 34.75
C TYR A 574 -16.93 2.64 35.85
N ILE A 575 -17.16 2.18 37.08
CA ILE A 575 -16.33 2.54 38.23
C ILE A 575 -15.02 1.75 38.17
N MET A 576 -13.93 2.43 37.84
CA MET A 576 -12.60 1.84 37.72
C MET A 576 -11.92 1.70 39.09
N ASP A 577 -12.13 2.70 39.95
CA ASP A 577 -11.64 2.70 41.33
C ASP A 577 -12.58 3.51 42.24
N ALA A 578 -12.74 3.06 43.48
CA ALA A 578 -13.59 3.70 44.47
C ALA A 578 -13.11 3.40 45.90
N PRO A 579 -13.00 4.40 46.78
CA PRO A 579 -12.68 4.18 48.19
C PRO A 579 -13.80 3.41 48.91
N GLU A 580 -13.47 2.81 50.04
CA GLU A 580 -14.46 2.13 50.87
C GLU A 580 -15.56 3.10 51.33
N GLY A 581 -16.82 2.72 51.14
CA GLY A 581 -17.97 3.57 51.49
C GLY A 581 -18.25 4.70 50.51
N ALA A 582 -17.62 4.70 49.31
CA ALA A 582 -17.89 5.71 48.28
C ALA A 582 -19.38 5.76 47.89
N THR A 583 -19.86 6.98 47.62
CA THR A 583 -21.21 7.22 47.13
C THR A 583 -21.20 7.98 45.79
N LEU A 584 -22.32 7.95 45.08
CA LEU A 584 -22.62 8.79 43.93
C LEU A 584 -23.99 9.43 44.11
N VAL A 585 -24.21 10.58 43.48
CA VAL A 585 -25.57 11.15 43.39
C VAL A 585 -26.22 10.62 42.13
N ILE A 586 -27.37 9.94 42.27
CA ILE A 586 -28.21 9.51 41.14
C ILE A 586 -29.69 9.66 41.51
N GLY A 587 -30.37 10.54 40.80
CA GLY A 587 -31.76 10.91 41.02
C GLY A 587 -31.95 11.92 42.15
N HIS A 588 -33.21 12.16 42.47
CA HIS A 588 -33.64 13.09 43.51
C HIS A 588 -34.84 12.55 44.30
N ASN A 589 -35.20 13.21 45.40
CA ASN A 589 -36.28 12.75 46.29
C ASN A 589 -37.64 13.45 46.03
N ALA A 590 -37.65 14.59 45.32
CA ALA A 590 -38.87 15.32 44.98
C ALA A 590 -39.90 14.45 44.23
N LYS A 591 -41.19 14.62 44.58
CA LYS A 591 -42.33 13.87 44.04
C LYS A 591 -43.07 14.60 42.93
N THR A 592 -43.00 15.94 42.94
CA THR A 592 -43.68 16.82 41.97
C THR A 592 -42.72 17.89 41.45
N LYS A 593 -43.04 18.50 40.31
CA LYS A 593 -42.19 19.53 39.69
C LYS A 593 -42.12 20.79 40.56
N GLU A 594 -43.22 21.08 41.26
CA GLU A 594 -43.31 22.19 42.22
C GLU A 594 -42.39 21.94 43.41
N GLU A 595 -42.41 20.73 43.98
CA GLU A 595 -41.51 20.35 45.07
C GLU A 595 -40.04 20.36 44.64
N LEU A 596 -39.75 19.89 43.42
CA LEU A 596 -38.42 19.96 42.81
C LEU A 596 -37.91 21.41 42.78
N SER A 597 -38.70 22.30 42.19
CA SER A 597 -38.34 23.72 42.02
C SER A 597 -38.12 24.39 43.38
N ASP A 598 -39.02 24.15 44.34
CA ASP A 598 -38.91 24.69 45.69
C ASP A 598 -37.65 24.21 46.43
N MET A 599 -37.32 22.91 46.35
CA MET A 599 -36.08 22.37 46.94
C MET A 599 -34.82 23.03 46.37
N ILE A 600 -34.78 23.23 45.04
CA ILE A 600 -33.64 23.83 44.33
C ILE A 600 -33.49 25.31 44.69
N HIS A 601 -34.56 26.11 44.59
CA HIS A 601 -34.49 27.56 44.87
C HIS A 601 -34.21 27.88 46.34
N GLN A 602 -34.66 27.03 47.27
CA GLN A 602 -34.36 27.19 48.70
C GLN A 602 -33.02 26.58 49.13
N GLY A 603 -32.27 25.94 48.21
CA GLY A 603 -30.97 25.32 48.52
C GLY A 603 -31.06 24.11 49.45
N ARG A 604 -32.17 23.36 49.43
CA ARG A 604 -32.41 22.17 50.27
C ARG A 604 -31.71 20.93 49.70
N TRP A 605 -30.41 21.03 49.39
CA TRP A 605 -29.67 20.04 48.61
C TRP A 605 -29.65 18.64 49.24
N LYS A 606 -29.51 18.52 50.56
CA LYS A 606 -29.53 17.23 51.27
C LYS A 606 -30.88 16.52 51.21
N GLU A 607 -31.97 17.28 51.14
CA GLU A 607 -33.31 16.75 50.96
C GLU A 607 -33.56 16.39 49.49
N PHE A 608 -33.01 17.20 48.58
CA PHE A 608 -33.18 17.05 47.15
C PHE A 608 -32.47 15.83 46.58
N ILE A 609 -31.15 15.71 46.80
CA ILE A 609 -30.32 14.71 46.13
C ILE A 609 -30.47 13.32 46.74
N ARG A 610 -30.25 12.29 45.91
CA ARG A 610 -30.20 10.91 46.35
C ARG A 610 -28.77 10.38 46.20
N GLU A 611 -28.12 10.12 47.33
CA GLU A 611 -26.82 9.45 47.36
C GLU A 611 -26.99 7.93 47.44
N ILE A 612 -26.22 7.22 46.63
CA ILE A 612 -26.23 5.76 46.56
C ILE A 612 -24.81 5.22 46.74
N PRO A 613 -24.62 4.07 47.41
CA PRO A 613 -23.29 3.46 47.55
C PRO A 613 -22.83 2.89 46.20
N VAL A 614 -21.52 2.98 45.93
CA VAL A 614 -20.89 2.38 44.75
C VAL A 614 -19.55 1.75 45.09
N LYS A 615 -19.11 0.83 44.24
CA LYS A 615 -17.81 0.17 44.34
C LYS A 615 -17.18 -0.03 42.96
N LYS A 616 -15.88 -0.33 42.97
CA LYS A 616 -15.16 -0.75 41.75
C LYS A 616 -15.89 -1.88 41.04
N GLY A 617 -16.02 -1.74 39.72
CA GLY A 617 -16.70 -2.68 38.85
C GLY A 617 -18.21 -2.50 38.75
N ASP A 618 -18.79 -1.48 39.39
CA ASP A 618 -20.17 -1.10 39.12
C ASP A 618 -20.27 -0.37 37.77
N PHE A 619 -21.36 -0.64 37.05
CA PHE A 619 -21.77 0.01 35.81
C PHE A 619 -23.06 0.80 36.07
N ILE A 620 -23.10 2.04 35.60
CA ILE A 620 -24.17 2.99 35.86
C ILE A 620 -24.68 3.57 34.54
N GLN A 621 -26.00 3.59 34.35
CA GLN A 621 -26.63 4.29 33.23
C GLN A 621 -27.23 5.61 33.71
N ILE A 622 -26.98 6.69 32.96
CA ILE A 622 -27.52 8.03 33.20
C ILE A 622 -28.32 8.47 31.96
N ASP A 623 -29.64 8.36 32.05
CA ASP A 623 -30.54 8.86 31.03
C ASP A 623 -30.73 10.39 31.14
N PRO A 624 -31.03 11.09 30.04
CA PRO A 624 -31.40 12.50 30.08
C PRO A 624 -32.49 12.80 31.12
N GLY A 625 -32.35 13.93 31.81
CA GLY A 625 -33.23 14.33 32.91
C GLY A 625 -32.94 13.68 34.26
N THR A 626 -31.92 12.82 34.36
CA THR A 626 -31.46 12.26 35.64
C THR A 626 -30.53 13.24 36.34
N VAL A 627 -30.88 13.67 37.56
CA VAL A 627 -29.97 14.44 38.43
C VAL A 627 -28.82 13.54 38.86
N HIS A 628 -27.58 13.97 38.71
CA HIS A 628 -26.44 13.14 39.08
C HIS A 628 -25.20 13.98 39.44
N ALA A 629 -24.24 13.34 40.11
CA ALA A 629 -22.91 13.92 40.38
C ALA A 629 -21.90 12.83 40.73
N ILE A 630 -20.68 13.01 40.25
CA ILE A 630 -19.52 12.21 40.61
C ILE A 630 -18.94 12.77 41.91
N LYS A 631 -18.75 11.93 42.92
CA LYS A 631 -18.20 12.34 44.22
C LYS A 631 -16.68 12.16 44.26
N GLY A 632 -16.03 12.93 45.13
CA GLY A 632 -14.58 12.88 45.31
C GLY A 632 -14.07 11.47 45.68
N GLY A 633 -12.90 11.12 45.17
CA GLY A 633 -12.21 9.84 45.32
C GLY A 633 -12.48 8.83 44.21
N LEU A 634 -13.43 9.08 43.30
CA LEU A 634 -13.81 8.13 42.25
C LEU A 634 -12.94 8.27 41.00
N LEU A 635 -12.57 7.13 40.43
CA LEU A 635 -12.02 7.03 39.07
C LEU A 635 -13.02 6.27 38.21
N ILE A 636 -13.48 6.89 37.12
CA ILE A 636 -14.51 6.28 36.28
C ILE A 636 -14.14 6.38 34.80
N LEU A 637 -14.67 5.46 34.00
CA LEU A 637 -14.78 5.64 32.55
C LEU A 637 -16.21 6.04 32.21
N GLU A 638 -16.38 7.15 31.51
CA GLU A 638 -17.66 7.63 30.97
C GLU A 638 -17.71 7.39 29.47
N THR A 639 -18.80 6.79 28.99
CA THR A 639 -19.17 6.76 27.58
C THR A 639 -20.48 7.52 27.41
N GLN A 640 -20.52 8.41 26.43
CA GLN A 640 -21.65 9.32 26.22
C GLN A 640 -21.87 9.61 24.74
N GLN A 641 -23.04 10.15 24.40
CA GLN A 641 -23.20 10.89 23.13
C GLN A 641 -22.11 11.97 23.04
N ASN A 642 -21.63 12.29 21.84
CA ASN A 642 -20.57 13.29 21.63
C ASN A 642 -21.10 14.73 21.89
N SER A 643 -21.28 15.08 23.17
CA SER A 643 -21.91 16.30 23.68
C SER A 643 -21.25 16.75 24.97
N ASP A 644 -20.82 18.00 25.05
CA ASP A 644 -20.21 18.59 26.25
C ASP A 644 -21.24 19.42 27.07
N ILE A 645 -22.54 19.19 26.85
CA ILE A 645 -23.59 19.94 27.56
C ILE A 645 -23.73 19.43 28.98
N THR A 646 -23.72 20.37 29.93
CA THR A 646 -23.96 20.09 31.35
C THR A 646 -24.77 21.21 31.97
N TYR A 647 -25.98 20.92 32.46
CA TYR A 647 -26.75 21.89 33.25
C TYR A 647 -26.44 21.72 34.73
N ARG A 648 -25.69 22.71 35.23
CA ARG A 648 -25.28 22.75 36.62
C ARG A 648 -26.39 23.27 37.52
N VAL A 649 -26.93 22.43 38.40
CA VAL A 649 -27.95 22.81 39.38
C VAL A 649 -27.32 23.39 40.64
N TYR A 650 -26.23 22.77 41.11
CA TYR A 650 -25.50 23.18 42.30
C TYR A 650 -24.01 22.87 42.17
N ASP A 651 -23.15 23.76 42.66
CA ASP A 651 -21.69 23.64 42.52
C ASP A 651 -20.91 23.78 43.83
N TYR A 652 -21.56 23.56 44.98
CA TYR A 652 -20.92 23.72 46.30
C TYR A 652 -20.32 25.12 46.52
N ASP A 653 -20.93 26.13 45.91
CA ASP A 653 -20.51 27.54 45.98
C ASP A 653 -19.05 27.77 45.53
N ARG A 654 -18.53 26.86 44.68
CA ARG A 654 -17.15 26.91 44.19
C ARG A 654 -16.88 28.12 43.31
N LEU A 655 -15.68 28.67 43.49
CA LEU A 655 -15.18 29.79 42.71
C LEU A 655 -14.25 29.29 41.60
N SER A 656 -14.42 29.86 40.41
CA SER A 656 -13.47 29.75 39.29
C SER A 656 -12.99 31.16 38.96
N ASN A 657 -11.67 31.39 39.00
CA ASN A 657 -11.07 32.72 38.84
C ASN A 657 -11.68 33.78 39.77
N GLY A 658 -11.98 33.38 41.02
CA GLY A 658 -12.53 34.27 42.04
C GLY A 658 -14.02 34.61 41.91
N LYS A 659 -14.74 34.01 40.95
CA LYS A 659 -16.20 34.19 40.77
C LYS A 659 -16.95 32.86 40.88
N PRO A 660 -18.19 32.85 41.41
CA PRO A 660 -19.03 31.65 41.36
C PRO A 660 -19.17 31.14 39.94
N ARG A 661 -19.11 29.83 39.76
CA ARG A 661 -19.35 29.21 38.45
C ARG A 661 -20.82 29.32 38.08
N GLU A 662 -21.09 29.41 36.78
CA GLU A 662 -22.46 29.52 36.26
C GLU A 662 -23.31 28.32 36.68
N LEU A 663 -24.52 28.62 37.15
CA LEU A 663 -25.59 27.67 37.41
C LEU A 663 -26.67 27.82 36.34
N HIS A 664 -27.24 26.70 35.93
CA HIS A 664 -28.24 26.59 34.87
C HIS A 664 -29.60 26.21 35.48
N VAL A 665 -29.97 26.86 36.59
CA VAL A 665 -31.07 26.42 37.47
C VAL A 665 -32.37 26.20 36.70
N GLU A 666 -32.82 27.18 35.93
CA GLU A 666 -34.09 27.08 35.20
C GLU A 666 -34.05 25.98 34.12
N LYS A 667 -32.99 25.95 33.29
CA LYS A 667 -32.79 24.87 32.30
C LYS A 667 -32.72 23.50 32.95
N SER A 668 -32.14 23.41 34.16
CA SER A 668 -32.06 22.16 34.91
C SER A 668 -33.45 21.72 35.36
N ILE A 669 -34.22 22.64 35.96
CA ILE A 669 -35.60 22.37 36.35
C ILE A 669 -36.37 21.89 35.13
N ASP A 670 -36.30 22.54 33.98
CA ASP A 670 -37.02 22.15 32.77
C ASP A 670 -36.81 20.68 32.40
N VAL A 671 -35.55 20.22 32.39
CA VAL A 671 -35.20 18.89 31.88
C VAL A 671 -35.24 17.77 32.92
N ILE A 672 -35.23 18.07 34.22
CA ILE A 672 -35.29 17.02 35.26
C ILE A 672 -36.59 16.23 35.15
N THR A 673 -36.44 14.91 35.07
CA THR A 673 -37.57 13.97 35.06
C THR A 673 -38.10 13.78 36.48
N VAL A 674 -39.39 14.06 36.68
CA VAL A 674 -40.07 13.95 37.99
C VAL A 674 -41.27 13.01 37.90
N PRO A 675 -41.41 12.01 38.80
CA PRO A 675 -40.45 11.63 39.85
C PRO A 675 -39.20 10.94 39.26
N ALA A 676 -38.09 11.00 39.99
CA ALA A 676 -36.87 10.28 39.61
C ALA A 676 -37.11 8.76 39.59
N LYS A 677 -36.48 8.07 38.63
CA LYS A 677 -36.51 6.60 38.48
C LYS A 677 -35.97 5.88 39.74
N SER A 678 -36.25 4.57 39.84
CA SER A 678 -35.72 3.72 40.92
C SER A 678 -34.20 3.63 40.86
N VAL A 679 -33.56 3.43 42.01
CA VAL A 679 -32.09 3.20 42.09
C VAL A 679 -31.70 1.84 41.52
N ASP A 680 -32.56 0.83 41.70
CA ASP A 680 -32.31 -0.54 41.22
C ASP A 680 -32.16 -0.62 39.69
N ASP A 681 -32.71 0.37 38.97
CA ASP A 681 -32.59 0.48 37.51
C ASP A 681 -31.26 1.12 37.07
N SER A 682 -30.54 1.76 38.00
CA SER A 682 -29.41 2.65 37.67
C SER A 682 -28.03 2.02 37.87
N VAL A 683 -27.87 1.05 38.76
CA VAL A 683 -26.55 0.44 39.08
C VAL A 683 -26.57 -1.07 38.86
N LYS A 684 -25.62 -1.57 38.08
CA LYS A 684 -25.41 -3.00 37.83
C LYS A 684 -23.97 -3.38 38.14
N SER A 685 -23.74 -4.56 38.71
CA SER A 685 -22.37 -5.05 38.87
C SER A 685 -21.86 -5.63 37.56
N ALA A 686 -20.68 -5.20 37.14
CA ALA A 686 -19.95 -5.72 35.99
C ALA A 686 -18.70 -6.54 36.42
N LEU A 687 -18.73 -7.08 37.65
CA LEU A 687 -17.72 -8.00 38.17
C LEU A 687 -18.11 -9.46 37.91
N ASN A 688 -17.10 -10.34 37.92
CA ASN A 688 -17.26 -11.80 37.77
C ASN A 688 -17.99 -12.22 36.49
N LEU A 689 -17.89 -11.41 35.44
CA LEU A 689 -18.33 -11.79 34.11
C LEU A 689 -17.38 -12.84 33.55
N PRO A 690 -17.84 -13.73 32.64
CA PRO A 690 -16.94 -14.70 32.02
C PRO A 690 -15.78 -14.01 31.30
N GLU A 691 -14.56 -14.50 31.57
CA GLU A 691 -13.33 -14.05 30.93
C GLU A 691 -13.28 -14.47 29.44
N ASN A 692 -12.45 -13.79 28.65
CA ASN A 692 -12.15 -14.08 27.25
C ASN A 692 -13.36 -14.03 26.30
N GLN A 693 -14.34 -13.18 26.59
CA GLN A 693 -15.47 -12.88 25.70
C GLN A 693 -15.98 -11.44 25.87
N LEU A 694 -16.73 -10.94 24.89
CA LEU A 694 -17.45 -9.67 24.99
C LEU A 694 -18.75 -9.88 25.77
N ASN A 695 -18.85 -9.28 26.95
CA ASN A 695 -20.05 -9.32 27.79
C ASN A 695 -20.83 -8.01 27.64
N GLU A 696 -22.05 -8.05 27.11
CA GLU A 696 -22.91 -6.86 27.01
C GLU A 696 -23.33 -6.39 28.40
N LEU A 697 -23.06 -5.13 28.73
CA LEU A 697 -23.50 -4.49 29.98
C LEU A 697 -24.82 -3.75 29.81
N TYR A 698 -24.97 -3.04 28.68
CA TYR A 698 -26.13 -2.20 28.41
C TYR A 698 -26.25 -1.86 26.92
N SER A 699 -27.49 -1.71 26.43
CA SER A 699 -27.79 -1.25 25.07
C SER A 699 -28.95 -0.26 25.10
N CYS A 700 -28.77 0.91 24.49
CA CYS A 700 -29.80 1.93 24.29
C CYS A 700 -29.90 2.32 22.82
N LYS A 701 -30.66 3.36 22.47
CA LYS A 701 -30.79 3.82 21.08
C LYS A 701 -29.53 4.49 20.50
N TYR A 702 -28.55 4.83 21.34
CA TYR A 702 -27.35 5.55 20.92
C TYR A 702 -26.11 4.67 20.91
N TYR A 703 -26.00 3.75 21.86
CA TYR A 703 -24.82 2.91 22.02
C TYR A 703 -25.15 1.56 22.64
N THR A 704 -24.21 0.62 22.46
CA THR A 704 -24.10 -0.62 23.24
C THR A 704 -22.74 -0.66 23.90
N ILE A 705 -22.70 -1.04 25.18
CA ILE A 705 -21.49 -1.14 26.00
C ILE A 705 -21.21 -2.59 26.35
N PHE A 706 -19.96 -3.00 26.22
CA PHE A 706 -19.45 -4.30 26.61
C PHE A 706 -18.29 -4.17 27.59
N LYS A 707 -18.10 -5.23 28.38
CA LYS A 707 -16.90 -5.47 29.16
C LYS A 707 -16.23 -6.76 28.70
N ALA A 708 -14.91 -6.72 28.58
CA ALA A 708 -14.09 -7.90 28.35
C ALA A 708 -12.93 -7.92 29.35
N ASP A 709 -12.75 -9.06 30.00
CA ASP A 709 -11.54 -9.38 30.78
C ASP A 709 -10.78 -10.45 30.00
N VAL A 710 -9.65 -10.08 29.42
CA VAL A 710 -8.77 -10.98 28.67
C VAL A 710 -7.79 -11.60 29.65
N ASN A 711 -7.70 -12.92 29.67
CA ASN A 711 -6.75 -13.68 30.45
C ASN A 711 -6.31 -14.89 29.61
N GLY A 712 -5.19 -14.74 28.90
CA GLY A 712 -4.74 -15.69 27.89
C GLY A 712 -5.10 -15.20 26.49
N LYS A 713 -6.08 -15.81 25.84
CA LYS A 713 -6.49 -15.49 24.47
C LYS A 713 -8.00 -15.32 24.37
N MET A 714 -8.41 -14.33 23.58
CA MET A 714 -9.80 -14.02 23.25
C MET A 714 -9.92 -13.75 21.74
N GLU A 715 -10.95 -14.29 21.12
CA GLU A 715 -11.23 -14.06 19.70
C GLU A 715 -12.72 -13.76 19.50
N PHE A 716 -13.04 -12.81 18.61
CA PHE A 716 -14.41 -12.50 18.21
C PHE A 716 -14.44 -11.81 16.84
N GLU A 717 -15.60 -11.76 16.20
CA GLU A 717 -15.78 -11.03 14.94
C GLU A 717 -16.20 -9.57 15.22
N GLN A 718 -15.48 -8.59 14.66
CA GLN A 718 -15.97 -7.23 14.56
C GLN A 718 -17.10 -7.23 13.52
N LYS A 719 -18.35 -7.07 13.99
CA LYS A 719 -19.56 -7.01 13.16
C LYS A 719 -20.34 -5.69 13.25
N TYR A 720 -19.76 -4.70 13.91
CA TYR A 720 -20.41 -3.42 14.22
C TYR A 720 -19.89 -2.33 13.27
N PRO A 721 -20.56 -1.17 13.13
CA PRO A 721 -20.01 -0.09 12.31
C PRO A 721 -18.58 0.29 12.70
N PHE A 722 -18.28 0.28 14.00
CA PHE A 722 -16.93 0.38 14.57
C PHE A 722 -16.99 0.04 16.07
N LEU A 723 -15.88 -0.33 16.69
CA LEU A 723 -15.78 -0.52 18.14
C LEU A 723 -14.80 0.48 18.75
N LEU A 724 -15.20 1.16 19.81
CA LEU A 724 -14.35 2.02 20.63
C LEU A 724 -13.84 1.19 21.80
N VAL A 725 -12.53 1.10 21.98
CA VAL A 725 -11.91 0.24 23.00
C VAL A 725 -11.03 1.06 23.91
N SER A 726 -11.20 0.90 25.22
CA SER A 726 -10.34 1.52 26.25
C SER A 726 -9.75 0.44 27.15
N VAL A 727 -8.41 0.42 27.26
CA VAL A 727 -7.68 -0.51 28.13
C VAL A 727 -7.58 0.08 29.53
N LEU A 728 -8.27 -0.55 30.48
CA LEU A 728 -8.41 -0.04 31.84
C LEU A 728 -7.33 -0.55 32.79
N GLU A 729 -6.91 -1.80 32.58
CA GLU A 729 -5.87 -2.45 33.38
C GLU A 729 -5.06 -3.42 32.51
N GLY A 730 -3.81 -3.63 32.92
CA GLY A 730 -2.93 -4.65 32.34
C GLY A 730 -2.36 -4.28 30.96
N ASP A 731 -1.95 -5.31 30.24
CA ASP A 731 -1.27 -5.21 28.94
C ASP A 731 -1.49 -6.47 28.10
N GLY A 732 -1.29 -6.32 26.79
CA GLY A 732 -1.45 -7.40 25.83
C GLY A 732 -1.23 -6.95 24.40
N ILE A 733 -1.80 -7.72 23.48
CA ILE A 733 -1.69 -7.55 22.04
C ILE A 733 -3.10 -7.64 21.46
N VAL A 734 -3.45 -6.72 20.56
CA VAL A 734 -4.69 -6.72 19.78
C VAL A 734 -4.31 -6.75 18.30
N GLY A 735 -4.67 -7.83 17.60
CA GLY A 735 -4.13 -8.12 16.28
C GLY A 735 -2.60 -8.29 16.36
N SER A 736 -1.86 -7.35 15.76
CA SER A 736 -0.40 -7.26 15.84
C SER A 736 0.11 -6.12 16.73
N SER A 737 -0.78 -5.35 17.35
CA SER A 737 -0.43 -4.12 18.07
C SER A 737 -0.34 -4.37 19.58
N PRO A 738 0.78 -4.04 20.23
CA PRO A 738 0.87 -4.06 21.68
C PRO A 738 -0.01 -2.95 22.27
N VAL A 739 -0.70 -3.24 23.36
CA VAL A 739 -1.56 -2.30 24.08
C VAL A 739 -1.33 -2.41 25.58
N LYS A 740 -1.57 -1.33 26.32
CA LYS A 740 -1.45 -1.26 27.77
C LYS A 740 -2.53 -0.38 28.39
N LYS A 741 -2.67 -0.42 29.72
CA LYS A 741 -3.52 0.51 30.49
C LYS A 741 -3.36 1.94 29.98
N GLY A 742 -4.49 2.56 29.65
CA GLY A 742 -4.58 3.92 29.11
C GLY A 742 -4.56 4.03 27.59
N ASP A 743 -4.34 2.93 26.86
CA ASP A 743 -4.54 2.98 25.41
C ASP A 743 -6.03 3.02 25.05
N HIS A 744 -6.33 3.88 24.09
CA HIS A 744 -7.64 4.10 23.51
C HIS A 744 -7.54 3.94 21.99
N PHE A 745 -8.42 3.12 21.41
CA PHE A 745 -8.38 2.86 19.98
C PHE A 745 -9.75 2.49 19.40
N ILE A 746 -9.83 2.56 18.07
CA ILE A 746 -11.01 2.18 17.29
C ILE A 746 -10.69 0.97 16.43
N LEU A 747 -11.53 -0.07 16.52
CA LEU A 747 -11.56 -1.16 15.54
C LEU A 747 -12.54 -0.76 14.42
N PRO A 748 -12.06 -0.52 13.19
CA PRO A 748 -12.87 0.02 12.11
C PRO A 748 -13.89 -1.00 11.58
N ASN A 749 -14.80 -0.51 10.74
CA ASN A 749 -15.71 -1.35 9.97
C ASN A 749 -14.94 -2.36 9.12
N GLY A 750 -15.41 -3.61 9.09
CA GLY A 750 -14.81 -4.63 8.22
C GLY A 750 -13.42 -5.10 8.65
N TYR A 751 -12.98 -4.78 9.89
CA TYR A 751 -11.77 -5.33 10.50
C TYR A 751 -11.74 -6.86 10.43
N GLY A 752 -12.89 -7.50 10.64
CA GLY A 752 -13.05 -8.95 10.60
C GLY A 752 -12.74 -9.59 11.95
N LYS A 753 -11.97 -10.68 11.93
CA LYS A 753 -11.59 -11.43 13.14
C LYS A 753 -10.66 -10.59 14.02
N VAL A 754 -11.09 -10.33 15.25
CA VAL A 754 -10.28 -9.69 16.29
C VAL A 754 -9.66 -10.77 17.17
N GLU A 755 -8.33 -10.73 17.28
CA GLU A 755 -7.57 -11.59 18.17
C GLU A 755 -6.92 -10.73 19.26
N MET A 756 -7.15 -11.09 20.53
CA MET A 756 -6.56 -10.44 21.69
C MET A 756 -5.80 -11.46 22.52
N GLN A 757 -4.61 -11.10 22.98
CA GLN A 757 -3.79 -11.93 23.85
C GLN A 757 -3.18 -11.11 24.99
N GLY A 758 -3.20 -11.61 26.22
CA GLY A 758 -2.57 -10.95 27.36
C GLY A 758 -3.40 -11.05 28.64
N LYS A 759 -3.23 -10.07 29.52
CA LYS A 759 -4.03 -9.93 30.74
C LYS A 759 -4.53 -8.49 30.84
N MET A 760 -5.77 -8.25 30.41
CA MET A 760 -6.32 -6.90 30.24
C MET A 760 -7.77 -6.81 30.69
N SER A 761 -8.16 -5.66 31.24
CA SER A 761 -9.57 -5.29 31.49
C SER A 761 -9.96 -4.18 30.52
N LEU A 762 -11.02 -4.39 29.75
CA LEU A 762 -11.43 -3.53 28.65
C LEU A 762 -12.89 -3.09 28.82
N ILE A 763 -13.17 -1.83 28.49
CA ILE A 763 -14.52 -1.38 28.12
C ILE A 763 -14.56 -1.13 26.63
N VAL A 764 -15.59 -1.67 25.99
CA VAL A 764 -15.82 -1.57 24.56
C VAL A 764 -17.19 -0.94 24.32
N SER A 765 -17.29 0.01 23.41
CA SER A 765 -18.57 0.62 23.04
C SER A 765 -18.74 0.68 21.52
N THR A 766 -20.00 0.75 21.08
CA THR A 766 -20.35 0.88 19.66
C THR A 766 -21.68 1.61 19.50
N VAL A 767 -21.90 2.18 18.32
CA VAL A 767 -23.16 2.82 17.92
C VAL A 767 -24.24 1.79 17.60
N LYS A 768 -25.51 2.21 17.52
CA LYS A 768 -26.65 1.33 17.26
C LYS A 768 -27.45 1.73 16.04
#